data_AF-A0A1B9IZM0-F1
#
_entry.id   AF-A0A1B9IZM0-F1
#
_cell.length_a   1.000
_cell.length_b   1.000
_cell.length_c   1.000
_cell.angle_alpha   90.00
_cell.angle_beta   90.00
_cell.angle_gamma   90.00
#
_symmetry.space_group_name_H-M   'P 1'
#
loop_
_entity.id
_entity.type
_entity.pdbx_description
1 polymer ?
#
loop_
_entity_poly.entity_id
_entity_poly.type
_entity_poly.pdbx_seq_one_letter_code
_entity_poly.pdbx_strand_id
1 'polypeptide(L)'
;MSTQQFTSMFSSRLSSAYNQLRGDLGAPQTATETIDKLVERINTSAAVEDRRTAVLGLKGLSRDWKEDVGIRAMTPLIAVLEHDAPFDVEIAKAALESLMQLCETAEKPAKDDLGLKFTDAFLEQPKPLHSLLSLLSNSPSFYPRFYSLQFLSQLLTSRPAVAQSYIMSAPPPGVDGILSVLDPAPPPGSQPQAAQLGGGASEMLRNEALLLLPAMLAGNADLQKIVAFSGAFERLFQIIDMEGGVEGGIVVQDALTVIGGLLRFNVSNQNYFRELSLIPTIPRIIGFPSPLPADVPTPDEFALQYWPEQKIYNTGLVLGLIRMLVGGPGGGNQTAMVTGGVTRCLVELSLASNAPNGIKSQALNTLTPILLSSPANQDLLSSLLISPLVAVHADDEHPNGGFVRIPNKPTAVALVTAVIEGDPSAGGRGLRGRAAGVNMFEAYVSGNDDARIGILSSMVAPPSDNPNANFPDQPQSAGSLILSGLLDLPQSSTEPFDPYRPLFSCLLLAHLIRNSEHAKKLARDIVIPSGDSGDSAIADDEDKVSLVQLVVGNLMMASREQTECVNRAAKEGLTTGLPEEEDWTRVMVGYLVLLCTWLWDSPKTVKEFLSESANLQVLIQPITQATGIDPLVQGLSAFLLGVCYEFNREPGEITRATLHPILHSRIGPDQFVSRMARLREDPRFRAVQPDAFDTEGSDATAAATAEGEADEVDEGLELWFDWAFVDFWKNHYYTIQRSIAIDPDAVRGSGPVDDGETAVIIMSLRQKLKAQTDEVVQLQSKLEALTKESKQEKDTLVHEVDSLSSQIATLSTQLQETTNARSTLEEELSILKNEYESLKDIASSAESTKSELEKVSAELATLKDTHEKASSELSLAKASSKSRETKLKDLEAKVKDLEEKAKSAPPPSNTDNASSEEDKKALEVKSKELDELKKSLEESKSALESAQKELKEKIELEERLKSSEEKVSSGENRSKELEEKTSTLEKKIEELENKLKTAESAAPAQGGGGGESGKAAKKRAAELDNKVKELEKSLEEEKTKREEESKEHEDLLVLLDELTAKRNADKKKLKESGIEVSDDEDEEEE
;
A
#
# COMPACT_ATOMS: atom_id res chain seq x y z
N MET A 1 62.97 -19.30 3.63
CA MET A 1 63.29 -20.73 3.41
C MET A 1 63.04 -21.06 1.95
N SER A 2 63.79 -21.98 1.34
CA SER A 2 63.54 -22.36 -0.06
C SER A 2 62.42 -23.40 -0.18
N THR A 3 61.79 -23.47 -1.36
CA THR A 3 60.76 -24.48 -1.69
C THR A 3 61.23 -25.92 -1.51
N GLN A 4 62.55 -26.17 -1.61
CA GLN A 4 63.15 -27.49 -1.34
C GLN A 4 63.22 -27.84 0.16
N GLN A 5 63.32 -26.86 1.06
CA GLN A 5 63.26 -27.10 2.50
C GLN A 5 61.82 -27.43 2.94
N PHE A 6 60.82 -26.82 2.30
CA PHE A 6 59.40 -27.08 2.56
C PHE A 6 58.99 -28.50 2.12
N THR A 7 59.34 -28.92 0.90
CA THR A 7 59.06 -30.29 0.42
C THR A 7 59.84 -31.36 1.18
N SER A 8 61.07 -31.07 1.63
CA SER A 8 61.83 -31.97 2.49
C SER A 8 61.15 -32.21 3.85
N MET A 9 60.65 -31.16 4.51
CA MET A 9 59.89 -31.31 5.76
C MET A 9 58.53 -32.00 5.58
N PHE A 10 57.81 -31.72 4.49
CA PHE A 10 56.56 -32.45 4.20
C PHE A 10 56.79 -33.94 3.94
N SER A 11 57.83 -34.28 3.18
CA SER A 11 58.21 -35.67 2.90
C SER A 11 58.62 -36.43 4.18
N SER A 12 59.39 -35.81 5.06
CA SER A 12 59.79 -36.43 6.33
C SER A 12 58.60 -36.59 7.30
N ARG A 13 57.69 -35.61 7.37
CA ARG A 13 56.48 -35.69 8.22
C ARG A 13 55.48 -36.74 7.71
N LEU A 14 55.22 -36.82 6.40
CA LEU A 14 54.38 -37.90 5.84
C LEU A 14 55.00 -39.28 6.07
N SER A 15 56.32 -39.42 5.87
CA SER A 15 57.05 -40.66 6.13
C SER A 15 57.01 -41.05 7.62
N SER A 16 57.12 -40.09 8.54
CA SER A 16 57.00 -40.34 9.97
C SER A 16 55.59 -40.79 10.38
N ALA A 17 54.56 -40.13 9.86
CA ALA A 17 53.16 -40.51 10.09
C ALA A 17 52.85 -41.91 9.50
N TYR A 18 53.32 -42.19 8.29
CA TYR A 18 53.17 -43.48 7.62
C TYR A 18 53.89 -44.62 8.38
N ASN A 19 55.07 -44.35 8.95
CA ASN A 19 55.79 -45.33 9.77
C ASN A 19 55.18 -45.52 11.17
N GLN A 20 54.52 -44.51 11.75
CA GLN A 20 53.72 -44.67 13.00
C GLN A 20 52.39 -45.40 12.77
N LEU A 21 51.86 -45.36 11.54
CA LEU A 21 50.71 -46.16 11.09
C LEU A 21 51.06 -47.62 10.75
N ARG A 22 52.33 -48.02 10.78
CA ARG A 22 52.72 -49.43 10.93
C ARG A 22 52.75 -49.79 12.40
N GLY A 23 52.10 -50.91 12.79
CA GLY A 23 52.32 -51.49 14.12
C GLY A 23 53.75 -52.01 14.27
N ASP A 24 54.19 -52.26 15.52
CA ASP A 24 55.57 -52.64 15.89
C ASP A 24 56.17 -53.85 15.12
N LEU A 25 55.35 -54.61 14.41
CA LEU A 25 55.72 -55.81 13.65
C LEU A 25 55.41 -55.73 12.14
N GLY A 26 55.00 -54.57 11.62
CA GLY A 26 54.76 -54.36 10.18
C GLY A 26 53.51 -55.05 9.60
N ALA A 27 52.64 -55.60 10.44
CA ALA A 27 51.33 -56.10 10.04
C ALA A 27 50.38 -54.95 9.62
N PRO A 28 49.41 -55.20 8.72
CA PRO A 28 48.38 -54.21 8.39
C PRO A 28 47.51 -53.94 9.63
N GLN A 29 47.42 -52.67 10.06
CA GLN A 29 46.49 -52.25 11.11
C GLN A 29 45.05 -52.39 10.59
N THR A 30 44.15 -52.83 11.46
CA THR A 30 42.71 -52.80 11.20
C THR A 30 42.19 -51.35 11.22
N ALA A 31 41.03 -51.10 10.60
CA ALA A 31 40.41 -49.79 10.61
C ALA A 31 40.12 -49.32 12.04
N THR A 32 39.62 -50.22 12.90
CA THR A 32 39.37 -49.97 14.33
C THR A 32 40.62 -49.61 15.12
N GLU A 33 41.72 -50.37 14.99
CA GLU A 33 43.00 -50.01 15.63
C GLU A 33 43.54 -48.65 15.15
N THR A 34 43.29 -48.30 13.89
CA THR A 34 43.67 -47.00 13.32
C THR A 34 42.84 -45.88 13.93
N ILE A 35 41.51 -46.06 14.05
CA ILE A 35 40.58 -45.12 14.68
C ILE A 35 40.96 -44.90 16.16
N ASP A 36 41.22 -45.98 16.91
CA ASP A 36 41.59 -45.90 18.32
C ASP A 36 42.88 -45.08 18.53
N LYS A 37 43.89 -45.24 17.67
CA LYS A 37 45.13 -44.44 17.70
C LYS A 37 44.92 -42.97 17.35
N LEU A 38 44.01 -42.66 16.42
CA LEU A 38 43.67 -41.28 16.08
C LEU A 38 42.93 -40.61 17.25
N VAL A 39 42.00 -41.33 17.88
CA VAL A 39 41.29 -40.89 19.10
C VAL A 39 42.25 -40.68 20.27
N GLU A 40 43.18 -41.60 20.51
CA GLU A 40 44.22 -41.45 21.55
C GLU A 40 45.07 -40.19 21.28
N ARG A 41 45.45 -39.93 20.03
CA ARG A 41 46.23 -38.73 19.65
C ARG A 41 45.46 -37.43 19.85
N ILE A 42 44.14 -37.41 19.63
CA ILE A 42 43.28 -36.26 19.97
C ILE A 42 43.27 -36.02 21.48
N ASN A 43 43.05 -37.07 22.26
CA ASN A 43 42.92 -36.96 23.72
C ASN A 43 44.24 -36.66 24.45
N THR A 44 45.39 -37.05 23.90
CA THR A 44 46.69 -37.00 24.60
C THR A 44 47.70 -35.99 24.06
N SER A 45 47.64 -35.60 22.78
CA SER A 45 48.64 -34.66 22.25
C SER A 45 48.34 -33.21 22.67
N ALA A 46 49.33 -32.56 23.27
CA ALA A 46 49.28 -31.14 23.58
C ALA A 46 49.34 -30.24 22.32
N ALA A 47 49.88 -30.73 21.20
CA ALA A 47 50.05 -29.93 19.99
C ALA A 47 48.79 -29.91 19.10
N VAL A 48 48.30 -28.71 18.78
CA VAL A 48 47.12 -28.53 17.89
C VAL A 48 47.36 -29.16 16.51
N GLU A 49 48.57 -29.05 15.93
CA GLU A 49 48.89 -29.68 14.63
C GLU A 49 48.70 -31.20 14.64
N ASP A 50 49.01 -31.86 15.76
CA ASP A 50 48.86 -33.32 15.92
C ASP A 50 47.39 -33.72 16.05
N ARG A 51 46.62 -33.00 16.88
CA ARG A 51 45.17 -33.21 17.02
C ARG A 51 44.46 -32.96 15.69
N ARG A 52 44.79 -31.87 14.99
CA ARG A 52 44.29 -31.55 13.64
C ARG A 52 44.57 -32.65 12.63
N THR A 53 45.79 -33.18 12.61
CA THR A 53 46.17 -34.30 11.72
C THR A 53 45.37 -35.56 12.06
N ALA A 54 45.08 -35.80 13.35
CA ALA A 54 44.26 -36.93 13.77
C ALA A 54 42.78 -36.79 13.37
N VAL A 55 42.19 -35.61 13.55
CA VAL A 55 40.81 -35.29 13.12
C VAL A 55 40.66 -35.42 11.60
N LEU A 56 41.64 -34.93 10.81
CA LEU A 56 41.66 -35.14 9.35
C LEU A 56 41.76 -36.62 8.97
N GLY A 57 42.47 -37.44 9.76
CA GLY A 57 42.49 -38.90 9.61
C GLY A 57 41.12 -39.54 9.84
N LEU A 58 40.41 -39.10 10.89
CA LEU A 58 39.06 -39.57 11.20
C LEU A 58 38.05 -39.15 10.11
N LYS A 59 38.12 -37.92 9.61
CA LYS A 59 37.32 -37.45 8.46
C LYS A 59 37.50 -38.33 7.21
N GLY A 60 38.70 -38.86 7.00
CA GLY A 60 38.98 -39.80 5.91
C GLY A 60 38.30 -41.17 6.09
N LEU A 61 37.99 -41.55 7.33
CA LEU A 61 37.41 -42.84 7.69
C LEU A 61 35.90 -42.78 7.95
N SER A 62 35.34 -41.62 8.31
CA SER A 62 33.92 -41.44 8.70
C SER A 62 32.91 -41.83 7.62
N ARG A 63 33.28 -41.78 6.33
CA ARG A 63 32.39 -42.24 5.25
C ARG A 63 32.32 -43.76 5.15
N ASP A 64 33.47 -44.42 5.14
CA ASP A 64 33.57 -45.87 4.84
C ASP A 64 33.44 -46.73 6.12
N TRP A 65 33.70 -46.15 7.30
CA TRP A 65 33.67 -46.80 8.63
C TRP A 65 32.81 -46.02 9.63
N LYS A 66 31.67 -45.48 9.17
CA LYS A 66 30.77 -44.58 9.91
C LYS A 66 30.40 -45.08 11.32
N GLU A 67 30.07 -46.36 11.47
CA GLU A 67 29.70 -46.94 12.77
C GLU A 67 30.86 -46.94 13.76
N ASP A 68 32.02 -47.47 13.37
CA ASP A 68 33.21 -47.53 14.23
C ASP A 68 33.73 -46.13 14.59
N VAL A 69 33.77 -45.19 13.63
CA VAL A 69 34.20 -43.81 13.87
C VAL A 69 33.22 -43.12 14.81
N GLY A 70 31.92 -43.24 14.59
CA GLY A 70 30.93 -42.59 15.45
C GLY A 70 30.91 -43.14 16.88
N ILE A 71 31.01 -44.46 17.07
CA ILE A 71 31.05 -45.07 18.41
C ILE A 71 32.31 -44.68 19.19
N ARG A 72 33.47 -44.57 18.52
CA ARG A 72 34.78 -44.37 19.18
C ARG A 72 35.21 -42.91 19.27
N ALA A 73 34.84 -42.09 18.29
CA ALA A 73 35.37 -40.73 18.12
C ALA A 73 34.36 -39.60 18.36
N MET A 74 33.05 -39.87 18.56
CA MET A 74 32.06 -38.81 18.80
C MET A 74 32.44 -37.88 19.97
N THR A 75 32.69 -38.42 21.17
CA THR A 75 33.08 -37.61 22.34
C THR A 75 34.40 -36.84 22.15
N PRO A 76 35.49 -37.44 21.60
CA PRO A 76 36.68 -36.69 21.19
C PRO A 76 36.42 -35.56 20.18
N LEU A 77 35.59 -35.80 19.16
CA LEU A 77 35.25 -34.79 18.14
C LEU A 77 34.43 -33.63 18.73
N ILE A 78 33.51 -33.92 19.65
CA ILE A 78 32.79 -32.92 20.43
C ILE A 78 33.77 -32.10 21.29
N ALA A 79 34.71 -32.74 21.98
CA ALA A 79 35.71 -32.03 22.78
C ALA A 79 36.60 -31.10 21.93
N VAL A 80 36.97 -31.52 20.71
CA VAL A 80 37.67 -30.67 19.72
C VAL A 80 36.80 -29.49 19.29
N LEU A 81 35.50 -29.71 19.02
CA LEU A 81 34.57 -28.63 18.68
C LEU A 81 34.42 -27.61 19.83
N GLU A 82 34.39 -28.06 21.07
CA GLU A 82 34.22 -27.18 22.24
C GLU A 82 35.49 -26.42 22.62
N HIS A 83 36.68 -27.00 22.40
CA HIS A 83 37.94 -26.49 22.96
C HIS A 83 38.98 -26.02 21.94
N ASP A 84 39.08 -26.65 20.78
CA ASP A 84 40.09 -26.32 19.76
C ASP A 84 39.54 -25.46 18.62
N ALA A 85 38.31 -25.75 18.18
CA ALA A 85 37.68 -25.09 17.04
C ALA A 85 37.55 -23.55 17.16
N PRO A 86 37.36 -22.94 18.36
CA PRO A 86 37.36 -21.48 18.50
C PRO A 86 38.71 -20.81 18.20
N PHE A 87 39.82 -21.58 18.19
CA PHE A 87 41.19 -21.04 18.11
C PHE A 87 41.99 -21.50 16.88
N ASP A 88 41.60 -22.59 16.20
CA ASP A 88 42.21 -23.06 14.94
C ASP A 88 41.12 -23.37 13.89
N VAL A 89 41.21 -22.68 12.75
CA VAL A 89 40.23 -22.74 11.66
C VAL A 89 40.24 -24.08 10.92
N GLU A 90 41.40 -24.72 10.79
CA GLU A 90 41.54 -25.97 10.04
C GLU A 90 41.03 -27.17 10.85
N ILE A 91 41.28 -27.20 12.16
CA ILE A 91 40.71 -28.22 13.05
C ILE A 91 39.20 -28.02 13.23
N ALA A 92 38.71 -26.78 13.32
CA ALA A 92 37.28 -26.48 13.33
C ALA A 92 36.58 -27.05 12.09
N LYS A 93 37.12 -26.74 10.90
CA LYS A 93 36.63 -27.28 9.62
C LYS A 93 36.63 -28.81 9.64
N ALA A 94 37.75 -29.44 9.98
CA ALA A 94 37.86 -30.90 9.96
C ALA A 94 36.92 -31.59 10.97
N ALA A 95 36.69 -30.99 12.14
CA ALA A 95 35.76 -31.50 13.15
C ALA A 95 34.30 -31.38 12.69
N LEU A 96 33.88 -30.21 12.19
CA LEU A 96 32.53 -29.99 11.67
C LEU A 96 32.22 -30.94 10.50
N GLU A 97 33.11 -31.04 9.51
CA GLU A 97 32.92 -31.94 8.37
C GLU A 97 32.86 -33.43 8.81
N SER A 98 33.58 -33.82 9.86
CA SER A 98 33.50 -35.18 10.43
C SER A 98 32.15 -35.42 11.13
N LEU A 99 31.71 -34.47 11.95
CA LEU A 99 30.46 -34.56 12.71
C LEU A 99 29.23 -34.58 11.78
N MET A 100 29.22 -33.74 10.73
CA MET A 100 28.17 -33.73 9.71
C MET A 100 28.05 -35.08 9.00
N GLN A 101 29.16 -35.69 8.57
CA GLN A 101 29.17 -37.02 7.94
C GLN A 101 28.68 -38.12 8.88
N LEU A 102 29.04 -38.07 10.17
CA LEU A 102 28.55 -39.01 11.17
C LEU A 102 27.04 -38.86 11.40
N CYS A 103 26.53 -37.63 11.47
CA CYS A 103 25.12 -37.34 11.68
C CYS A 103 24.26 -37.41 10.40
N GLU A 104 24.86 -37.70 9.24
CA GLU A 104 24.15 -37.73 7.94
C GLU A 104 23.12 -38.87 7.90
N THR A 105 21.87 -38.55 7.59
CA THR A 105 20.74 -39.50 7.53
C THR A 105 20.31 -39.73 6.09
N ALA A 106 19.82 -40.94 5.76
CA ALA A 106 19.13 -41.16 4.49
C ALA A 106 17.83 -40.34 4.39
N GLU A 107 17.34 -40.04 3.18
CA GLU A 107 16.09 -39.27 2.95
C GLU A 107 14.87 -39.80 3.73
N LYS A 108 14.82 -41.13 3.94
CA LYS A 108 13.80 -41.81 4.76
C LYS A 108 14.53 -42.69 5.76
N PRO A 109 14.98 -42.12 6.90
CA PRO A 109 15.82 -42.84 7.84
C PRO A 109 15.03 -43.96 8.51
N ALA A 110 15.66 -45.14 8.63
CA ALA A 110 15.11 -46.24 9.40
C ALA A 110 15.19 -45.96 10.90
N LYS A 111 14.44 -46.71 11.72
CA LYS A 111 14.44 -46.53 13.19
C LYS A 111 15.81 -46.79 13.83
N ASP A 112 16.66 -47.55 13.15
CA ASP A 112 18.02 -47.92 13.55
C ASP A 112 19.11 -47.19 12.73
N ASP A 113 18.76 -46.14 11.99
CA ASP A 113 19.68 -45.31 11.22
C ASP A 113 20.84 -44.77 12.10
N LEU A 114 22.06 -44.89 11.59
CA LEU A 114 23.27 -44.48 12.30
C LEU A 114 23.39 -42.96 12.43
N GLY A 115 22.96 -42.20 11.42
CA GLY A 115 22.91 -40.74 11.45
C GLY A 115 22.02 -40.25 12.58
N LEU A 116 20.81 -40.80 12.73
CA LEU A 116 19.92 -40.48 13.84
C LEU A 116 20.54 -40.81 15.21
N LYS A 117 21.16 -41.99 15.36
CA LYS A 117 21.86 -42.37 16.61
C LYS A 117 23.01 -41.42 16.96
N PHE A 118 23.76 -40.96 15.96
CA PHE A 118 24.88 -40.03 16.17
C PHE A 118 24.42 -38.58 16.37
N THR A 119 23.32 -38.16 15.75
CA THR A 119 22.61 -36.92 16.10
C THR A 119 22.14 -36.94 17.55
N ASP A 120 21.56 -38.05 18.01
CA ASP A 120 21.13 -38.21 19.41
C ASP A 120 22.29 -38.11 20.40
N ALA A 121 23.44 -38.71 20.06
CA ALA A 121 24.66 -38.61 20.86
C ALA A 121 25.24 -37.19 20.88
N PHE A 122 25.17 -36.45 19.76
CA PHE A 122 25.59 -35.04 19.70
C PHE A 122 24.66 -34.13 20.53
N LEU A 123 23.35 -34.41 20.50
CA LEU A 123 22.31 -33.67 21.23
C LEU A 123 22.02 -34.23 22.63
N GLU A 124 22.87 -35.11 23.20
CA GLU A 124 22.73 -35.58 24.58
C GLU A 124 22.88 -34.43 25.59
N GLN A 125 23.66 -33.40 25.23
CA GLN A 125 23.87 -32.19 26.02
C GLN A 125 23.65 -30.94 25.14
N PRO A 126 23.29 -29.78 25.72
CA PRO A 126 23.11 -28.54 24.95
C PRO A 126 24.44 -27.89 24.50
N LYS A 127 25.52 -28.13 25.25
CA LYS A 127 26.81 -27.45 25.10
C LYS A 127 27.46 -27.62 23.70
N PRO A 128 27.45 -28.80 23.04
CA PRO A 128 28.00 -28.96 21.70
C PRO A 128 27.28 -28.09 20.66
N LEU A 129 25.95 -27.95 20.76
CA LEU A 129 25.17 -27.07 19.91
C LEU A 129 25.44 -25.59 20.22
N HIS A 130 25.61 -25.23 21.50
CA HIS A 130 26.02 -23.86 21.90
C HIS A 130 27.39 -23.49 21.32
N SER A 131 28.31 -24.44 21.20
CA SER A 131 29.60 -24.24 20.52
C SER A 131 29.44 -23.97 19.01
N LEU A 132 28.47 -24.58 18.33
CA LEU A 132 28.17 -24.24 16.92
C LEU A 132 27.72 -22.78 16.78
N LEU A 133 26.79 -22.33 17.63
CA LEU A 133 26.30 -20.94 17.64
C LEU A 133 27.43 -19.95 17.97
N SER A 134 28.29 -20.29 18.93
CA SER A 134 29.48 -19.52 19.29
C SER A 134 30.44 -19.33 18.10
N LEU A 135 30.63 -20.35 17.26
CA LEU A 135 31.49 -20.27 16.08
C LEU A 135 30.98 -19.29 15.01
N LEU A 136 29.67 -19.04 14.92
CA LEU A 136 29.08 -18.08 13.96
C LEU A 136 29.60 -16.66 14.20
N SER A 137 29.59 -16.21 15.46
CA SER A 137 30.10 -14.87 15.83
C SER A 137 31.61 -14.83 16.00
N ASN A 138 32.19 -15.84 16.69
CA ASN A 138 33.56 -15.76 17.18
C ASN A 138 34.63 -16.18 16.16
N SER A 139 34.29 -17.03 15.17
CA SER A 139 35.24 -17.37 14.10
C SER A 139 35.46 -16.15 13.19
N PRO A 140 36.71 -15.74 12.89
CA PRO A 140 36.99 -14.74 11.86
C PRO A 140 37.00 -15.33 10.44
N SER A 141 36.81 -16.64 10.28
CA SER A 141 36.89 -17.34 9.00
C SER A 141 35.54 -17.85 8.51
N PHE A 142 35.37 -17.85 7.18
CA PHE A 142 34.19 -18.35 6.46
C PHE A 142 33.84 -19.80 6.81
N TYR A 143 34.79 -20.75 6.69
CA TYR A 143 34.47 -22.17 6.76
C TYR A 143 33.83 -22.62 8.09
N PRO A 144 34.35 -22.26 9.29
CA PRO A 144 33.71 -22.65 10.54
C PRO A 144 32.30 -22.07 10.70
N ARG A 145 32.05 -20.85 10.18
CA ARG A 145 30.70 -20.25 10.19
C ARG A 145 29.76 -21.03 9.28
N PHE A 146 30.17 -21.23 8.02
CA PHE A 146 29.38 -21.88 6.98
C PHE A 146 29.00 -23.31 7.37
N TYR A 147 29.96 -24.15 7.79
CA TYR A 147 29.66 -25.51 8.23
C TYR A 147 28.86 -25.56 9.54
N SER A 148 28.93 -24.54 10.39
CA SER A 148 28.05 -24.46 11.58
C SER A 148 26.60 -24.21 11.18
N LEU A 149 26.32 -23.36 10.20
CA LEU A 149 24.96 -23.18 9.65
C LEU A 149 24.43 -24.47 9.03
N GLN A 150 25.22 -25.12 8.17
CA GLN A 150 24.83 -26.37 7.52
C GLN A 150 24.55 -27.48 8.54
N PHE A 151 25.41 -27.62 9.57
CA PHE A 151 25.19 -28.63 10.59
C PHE A 151 23.98 -28.31 11.48
N LEU A 152 23.72 -27.04 11.81
CA LEU A 152 22.49 -26.63 12.49
C LEU A 152 21.23 -26.99 11.67
N SER A 153 21.25 -26.78 10.35
CA SER A 153 20.16 -27.17 9.44
C SER A 153 19.91 -28.68 9.45
N GLN A 154 20.99 -29.48 9.39
CA GLN A 154 20.94 -30.94 9.49
C GLN A 154 20.37 -31.42 10.85
N LEU A 155 20.77 -30.78 11.96
CA LEU A 155 20.26 -31.08 13.31
C LEU A 155 18.79 -30.69 13.47
N LEU A 156 18.36 -29.54 12.91
CA LEU A 156 16.96 -29.11 12.92
C LEU A 156 16.07 -30.02 12.06
N THR A 157 16.56 -30.49 10.92
CA THR A 157 15.83 -31.41 10.05
C THR A 157 15.60 -32.78 10.71
N SER A 158 16.61 -33.28 11.44
CA SER A 158 16.57 -34.61 12.07
C SER A 158 15.95 -34.63 13.47
N ARG A 159 16.17 -33.59 14.30
CA ARG A 159 15.71 -33.49 15.70
C ARG A 159 15.23 -32.07 16.05
N PRO A 160 14.18 -31.53 15.38
CA PRO A 160 13.78 -30.13 15.47
C PRO A 160 13.53 -29.66 16.90
N ALA A 161 12.69 -30.36 17.67
CA ALA A 161 12.29 -29.91 19.01
C ALA A 161 13.46 -29.80 20.00
N VAL A 162 14.45 -30.69 19.92
CA VAL A 162 15.63 -30.67 20.81
C VAL A 162 16.59 -29.57 20.38
N ALA A 163 16.89 -29.49 19.07
CA ALA A 163 17.76 -28.45 18.52
C ALA A 163 17.20 -27.04 18.79
N GLN A 164 15.90 -26.81 18.53
CA GLN A 164 15.21 -25.56 18.85
C GLN A 164 15.31 -25.20 20.34
N SER A 165 15.03 -26.16 21.24
CA SER A 165 15.13 -25.93 22.69
C SER A 165 16.55 -25.54 23.13
N TYR A 166 17.58 -26.09 22.49
CA TYR A 166 18.98 -25.77 22.80
C TYR A 166 19.42 -24.42 22.21
N ILE A 167 18.91 -24.04 21.03
CA ILE A 167 19.10 -22.69 20.47
C ILE A 167 18.50 -21.63 21.42
N MET A 168 17.28 -21.85 21.92
CA MET A 168 16.63 -20.96 22.90
C MET A 168 17.40 -20.84 24.22
N SER A 169 18.06 -21.93 24.66
CA SER A 169 18.81 -21.96 25.91
C SER A 169 20.28 -21.54 25.76
N ALA A 170 20.69 -21.08 24.57
CA ALA A 170 22.08 -20.72 24.30
C ALA A 170 22.46 -19.40 25.00
N PRO A 171 23.63 -19.33 25.65
CA PRO A 171 24.12 -18.05 26.18
C PRO A 171 24.42 -17.09 25.01
N PRO A 172 24.40 -15.76 25.25
CA PRO A 172 24.80 -14.76 24.25
C PRO A 172 26.18 -15.09 23.66
N PRO A 173 26.35 -15.01 22.32
CA PRO A 173 25.45 -14.35 21.36
C PRO A 173 24.23 -15.16 20.90
N GLY A 174 24.11 -16.47 21.22
CA GLY A 174 22.91 -17.26 20.94
C GLY A 174 22.32 -17.08 19.54
N VAL A 175 21.05 -16.64 19.46
CA VAL A 175 20.33 -16.33 18.22
C VAL A 175 20.90 -15.12 17.48
N ASP A 176 21.38 -14.09 18.20
CA ASP A 176 22.04 -12.92 17.59
C ASP A 176 23.28 -13.35 16.80
N GLY A 177 23.91 -14.47 17.18
CA GLY A 177 25.00 -15.07 16.43
C GLY A 177 24.60 -15.55 15.04
N ILE A 178 23.37 -16.04 14.86
CA ILE A 178 22.81 -16.38 13.53
C ILE A 178 22.49 -15.08 12.77
N LEU A 179 21.85 -14.11 13.43
CA LEU A 179 21.44 -12.85 12.78
C LEU A 179 22.63 -11.98 12.36
N SER A 180 23.76 -12.04 13.07
CA SER A 180 25.02 -11.37 12.69
C SER A 180 25.62 -11.86 11.36
N VAL A 181 25.08 -12.94 10.81
CA VAL A 181 25.46 -13.50 9.51
C VAL A 181 24.57 -12.97 8.37
N LEU A 182 23.42 -12.37 8.70
CA LEU A 182 22.58 -11.67 7.73
C LEU A 182 23.09 -10.25 7.41
N ASP A 183 23.91 -9.67 8.30
CA ASP A 183 24.40 -8.30 8.16
C ASP A 183 25.27 -8.15 6.89
N PRO A 184 24.95 -7.20 5.98
CA PRO A 184 25.67 -7.04 4.71
C PRO A 184 27.07 -6.40 4.87
N ALA A 185 27.38 -5.87 6.07
CA ALA A 185 28.65 -5.22 6.38
C ALA A 185 29.60 -6.18 7.14
N PRO A 186 30.90 -6.24 6.79
CA PRO A 186 31.86 -7.02 7.56
C PRO A 186 31.98 -6.47 9.01
N PRO A 187 32.22 -7.33 10.02
CA PRO A 187 32.14 -6.92 11.42
C PRO A 187 33.07 -5.75 11.77
N PRO A 188 32.61 -4.77 12.58
CA PRO A 188 33.44 -3.63 12.99
C PRO A 188 34.70 -4.12 13.72
N GLY A 189 35.85 -3.93 13.10
CA GLY A 189 37.16 -4.43 13.58
C GLY A 189 37.86 -5.39 12.62
N SER A 190 37.21 -5.90 11.56
CA SER A 190 37.91 -6.63 10.51
C SER A 190 38.89 -5.70 9.78
N GLN A 191 40.18 -6.03 9.76
CA GLN A 191 41.20 -5.22 9.08
C GLN A 191 40.89 -5.09 7.57
N PRO A 192 41.21 -3.96 6.92
CA PRO A 192 40.96 -3.75 5.48
C PRO A 192 41.62 -4.77 4.54
N GLN A 193 42.55 -5.60 5.03
CA GLN A 193 43.15 -6.70 4.26
C GLN A 193 42.26 -7.94 4.16
N ALA A 194 41.24 -8.10 5.01
CA ALA A 194 40.25 -9.18 4.86
C ALA A 194 39.37 -8.98 3.60
N ALA A 195 39.19 -7.73 3.15
CA ALA A 195 38.52 -7.41 1.88
C ALA A 195 39.27 -7.91 0.62
N GLN A 196 40.47 -8.50 0.77
CA GLN A 196 41.20 -9.16 -0.32
C GLN A 196 40.84 -10.65 -0.48
N LEU A 197 40.06 -11.25 0.42
CA LEU A 197 39.53 -12.62 0.29
C LEU A 197 38.12 -12.62 -0.32
N GLY A 198 38.05 -12.30 -1.62
CA GLY A 198 36.98 -12.73 -2.55
C GLY A 198 35.54 -12.25 -2.28
N GLY A 199 34.96 -11.52 -3.25
CA GLY A 199 33.53 -11.22 -3.26
C GLY A 199 32.67 -12.50 -3.21
N GLY A 200 31.47 -12.39 -2.60
CA GLY A 200 30.53 -13.50 -2.42
C GLY A 200 30.57 -14.23 -1.08
N ALA A 201 31.67 -14.17 -0.31
CA ALA A 201 31.78 -14.95 0.94
C ALA A 201 30.74 -14.56 2.02
N SER A 202 30.38 -13.27 2.12
CA SER A 202 29.32 -12.79 3.03
C SER A 202 27.93 -13.15 2.50
N GLU A 203 27.71 -13.05 1.18
CA GLU A 203 26.45 -13.41 0.52
C GLU A 203 26.15 -14.91 0.67
N MET A 204 27.14 -15.79 0.49
CA MET A 204 27.00 -17.23 0.71
C MET A 204 26.58 -17.56 2.15
N LEU A 205 27.16 -16.85 3.13
CA LEU A 205 26.83 -17.00 4.55
C LEU A 205 25.42 -16.49 4.87
N ARG A 206 25.05 -15.32 4.35
CA ARG A 206 23.70 -14.74 4.44
C ARG A 206 22.66 -15.70 3.87
N ASN A 207 22.88 -16.19 2.66
CA ASN A 207 21.92 -17.07 1.96
C ASN A 207 21.75 -18.40 2.71
N GLU A 208 22.84 -19.01 3.21
CA GLU A 208 22.75 -20.23 4.04
C GLU A 208 22.00 -19.97 5.37
N ALA A 209 22.13 -18.78 5.96
CA ALA A 209 21.35 -18.38 7.13
C ALA A 209 19.85 -18.16 6.80
N LEU A 210 19.53 -17.59 5.63
CA LEU A 210 18.14 -17.47 5.16
C LEU A 210 17.46 -18.83 4.95
N LEU A 211 18.20 -19.86 4.53
CA LEU A 211 17.71 -21.24 4.43
C LEU A 211 17.56 -21.95 5.79
N LEU A 212 18.42 -21.60 6.76
CA LEU A 212 18.36 -22.15 8.13
C LEU A 212 17.14 -21.65 8.92
N LEU A 213 16.81 -20.37 8.80
CA LEU A 213 15.83 -19.70 9.65
C LEU A 213 14.40 -20.29 9.56
N PRO A 214 13.83 -20.66 8.38
CA PRO A 214 12.51 -21.26 8.31
C PRO A 214 12.42 -22.61 9.04
N ALA A 215 13.46 -23.45 8.92
CA ALA A 215 13.55 -24.72 9.66
C ALA A 215 13.71 -24.49 11.17
N MET A 216 14.44 -23.46 11.58
CA MET A 216 14.58 -23.08 12.99
C MET A 216 13.27 -22.57 13.61
N LEU A 217 12.49 -21.78 12.85
CA LEU A 217 11.24 -21.16 13.30
C LEU A 217 10.02 -22.10 13.24
N ALA A 218 10.10 -23.17 12.45
CA ALA A 218 8.98 -24.08 12.18
C ALA A 218 8.30 -24.60 13.46
N GLY A 219 7.04 -24.20 13.64
CA GLY A 219 6.19 -24.64 14.76
C GLY A 219 6.55 -24.07 16.14
N ASN A 220 7.48 -23.11 16.23
CA ASN A 220 8.00 -22.62 17.51
C ASN A 220 7.76 -21.11 17.71
N ALA A 221 6.64 -20.78 18.35
CA ALA A 221 6.21 -19.40 18.56
C ALA A 221 7.12 -18.57 19.47
N ASP A 222 7.94 -19.19 20.32
CA ASP A 222 8.85 -18.48 21.20
C ASP A 222 10.18 -18.18 20.51
N LEU A 223 10.69 -19.07 19.64
CA LEU A 223 11.79 -18.74 18.72
C LEU A 223 11.40 -17.64 17.74
N GLN A 224 10.18 -17.68 17.19
CA GLN A 224 9.66 -16.59 16.34
C GLN A 224 9.72 -15.23 17.06
N LYS A 225 9.35 -15.16 18.34
CA LYS A 225 9.45 -13.92 19.13
C LYS A 225 10.90 -13.51 19.38
N ILE A 226 11.75 -14.44 19.83
CA ILE A 226 13.17 -14.16 20.12
C ILE A 226 13.85 -13.59 18.86
N VAL A 227 13.69 -14.24 17.72
CA VAL A 227 14.27 -13.80 16.44
C VAL A 227 13.73 -12.44 16.02
N ALA A 228 12.42 -12.19 16.13
CA ALA A 228 11.83 -10.90 15.82
C ALA A 228 12.38 -9.77 16.72
N PHE A 229 12.42 -9.98 18.04
CA PHE A 229 12.90 -8.98 19.00
C PHE A 229 14.42 -8.74 18.94
N SER A 230 15.20 -9.67 18.38
CA SER A 230 16.62 -9.45 18.03
C SER A 230 16.82 -8.61 16.75
N GLY A 231 15.76 -8.04 16.18
CA GLY A 231 15.82 -7.15 15.01
C GLY A 231 15.98 -7.90 13.68
N ALA A 232 15.30 -9.04 13.52
CA ALA A 232 15.35 -9.79 12.27
C ALA A 232 14.54 -9.15 11.14
N PHE A 233 13.41 -8.50 11.44
CA PHE A 233 12.55 -7.91 10.40
C PHE A 233 13.29 -6.81 9.63
N GLU A 234 13.95 -5.90 10.35
CA GLU A 234 14.69 -4.77 9.81
C GLU A 234 15.84 -5.23 8.89
N ARG A 235 16.57 -6.28 9.29
CA ARG A 235 17.62 -6.90 8.47
C ARG A 235 17.07 -7.57 7.21
N LEU A 236 15.95 -8.29 7.33
CA LEU A 236 15.32 -8.97 6.19
C LEU A 236 14.78 -7.96 5.18
N PHE A 237 14.18 -6.85 5.65
CA PHE A 237 13.76 -5.75 4.78
C PHE A 237 14.95 -5.06 4.13
N GLN A 238 16.05 -4.81 4.86
CA GLN A 238 17.28 -4.26 4.27
C GLN A 238 17.85 -5.18 3.17
N ILE A 239 17.83 -6.50 3.34
CA ILE A 239 18.24 -7.45 2.30
C ILE A 239 17.32 -7.32 1.07
N ILE A 240 16.00 -7.24 1.27
CA ILE A 240 15.02 -7.10 0.18
C ILE A 240 15.23 -5.79 -0.59
N ASP A 241 15.44 -4.68 0.10
CA ASP A 241 15.71 -3.37 -0.53
C ASP A 241 17.03 -3.38 -1.30
N MET A 242 18.09 -4.01 -0.76
CA MET A 242 19.40 -4.12 -1.42
C MET A 242 19.38 -4.98 -2.69
N GLU A 243 18.52 -6.01 -2.73
CA GLU A 243 18.36 -6.91 -3.89
C GLU A 243 17.31 -6.38 -4.90
N GLY A 244 16.67 -5.23 -4.64
CA GLY A 244 15.75 -4.57 -5.58
C GLY A 244 14.28 -4.99 -5.47
N GLY A 245 13.80 -5.33 -4.27
CA GLY A 245 12.42 -5.75 -4.05
C GLY A 245 12.13 -7.10 -4.70
N VAL A 246 10.92 -7.32 -5.23
CA VAL A 246 10.53 -8.61 -5.84
C VAL A 246 11.39 -9.08 -7.00
N GLU A 247 12.20 -8.19 -7.61
CA GLU A 247 13.16 -8.53 -8.68
C GLU A 247 14.41 -9.29 -8.15
N GLY A 248 14.67 -9.25 -6.83
CA GLY A 248 15.88 -9.78 -6.18
C GLY A 248 16.02 -11.31 -6.10
N GLY A 249 15.43 -12.02 -7.05
CA GLY A 249 15.63 -13.45 -7.26
C GLY A 249 15.25 -14.33 -6.06
N ILE A 250 16.02 -15.42 -5.89
CA ILE A 250 15.84 -16.41 -4.81
C ILE A 250 16.22 -15.82 -3.43
N VAL A 251 17.13 -14.85 -3.36
CA VAL A 251 17.51 -14.23 -2.06
C VAL A 251 16.30 -13.55 -1.43
N VAL A 252 15.51 -12.84 -2.23
CA VAL A 252 14.27 -12.20 -1.78
C VAL A 252 13.18 -13.22 -1.48
N GLN A 253 13.09 -14.30 -2.25
CA GLN A 253 12.20 -15.43 -1.94
C GLN A 253 12.46 -15.98 -0.52
N ASP A 254 13.73 -16.25 -0.21
CA ASP A 254 14.11 -16.85 1.08
C ASP A 254 13.91 -15.83 2.22
N ALA A 255 14.24 -14.55 2.01
CA ALA A 255 13.99 -13.48 2.98
C ALA A 255 12.49 -13.29 3.28
N LEU A 256 11.63 -13.26 2.25
CA LEU A 256 10.17 -13.21 2.40
C LEU A 256 9.62 -14.47 3.10
N THR A 257 10.22 -15.64 2.82
CA THR A 257 9.88 -16.90 3.49
C THR A 257 10.21 -16.85 4.99
N VAL A 258 11.33 -16.25 5.40
CA VAL A 258 11.66 -16.01 6.81
C VAL A 258 10.66 -15.03 7.45
N ILE A 259 10.34 -13.91 6.80
CA ILE A 259 9.34 -12.94 7.31
C ILE A 259 7.98 -13.64 7.51
N GLY A 260 7.56 -14.47 6.54
CA GLY A 260 6.36 -15.28 6.64
C GLY A 260 6.43 -16.27 7.81
N GLY A 261 7.57 -16.94 7.98
CA GLY A 261 7.86 -17.82 9.11
C GLY A 261 7.81 -17.12 10.48
N LEU A 262 8.11 -15.81 10.55
CA LEU A 262 8.02 -14.99 11.76
C LEU A 262 6.58 -14.50 12.06
N LEU A 263 5.78 -14.22 11.03
CA LEU A 263 4.41 -13.70 11.17
C LEU A 263 3.33 -14.79 11.30
N ARG A 264 3.58 -15.98 10.73
CA ARG A 264 2.58 -17.06 10.64
C ARG A 264 2.17 -17.56 12.02
N PHE A 265 0.87 -17.41 12.31
CA PHE A 265 0.22 -17.74 13.58
C PHE A 265 0.79 -17.03 14.81
N ASN A 266 1.47 -15.89 14.64
CA ASN A 266 2.11 -15.16 15.74
C ASN A 266 1.61 -13.71 15.85
N VAL A 267 0.51 -13.52 16.58
CA VAL A 267 -0.11 -12.21 16.83
C VAL A 267 0.86 -11.22 17.52
N SER A 268 1.79 -11.71 18.34
CA SER A 268 2.81 -10.86 18.97
C SER A 268 3.72 -10.23 17.92
N ASN A 269 4.22 -11.05 16.99
CA ASN A 269 5.09 -10.58 15.91
C ASN A 269 4.32 -9.73 14.90
N GLN A 270 3.05 -10.01 14.62
CA GLN A 270 2.20 -9.18 13.75
C GLN A 270 1.96 -7.77 14.34
N ASN A 271 1.75 -7.67 15.65
CA ASN A 271 1.66 -6.38 16.34
C ASN A 271 2.99 -5.64 16.34
N TYR A 272 4.08 -6.33 16.68
CA TYR A 272 5.44 -5.74 16.66
C TYR A 272 5.83 -5.24 15.26
N PHE A 273 5.46 -5.97 14.20
CA PHE A 273 5.67 -5.56 12.82
C PHE A 273 4.90 -4.28 12.44
N ARG A 274 3.68 -4.08 12.96
CA ARG A 274 2.94 -2.82 12.84
C ARG A 274 3.63 -1.70 13.64
N GLU A 275 4.06 -1.98 14.87
CA GLU A 275 4.70 -1.00 15.77
C GLU A 275 6.05 -0.51 15.24
N LEU A 276 6.82 -1.37 14.57
CA LEU A 276 8.02 -1.01 13.80
C LEU A 276 7.71 -0.20 12.51
N SER A 277 6.45 0.10 12.20
CA SER A 277 6.03 0.81 11.00
C SER A 277 6.49 0.15 9.68
N LEU A 278 6.49 -1.18 9.63
CA LEU A 278 6.89 -1.96 8.44
C LEU A 278 5.73 -2.23 7.46
N ILE A 279 4.47 -1.97 7.85
CA ILE A 279 3.33 -2.10 6.92
C ILE A 279 3.42 -1.09 5.75
N PRO A 280 3.73 0.21 5.96
CA PRO A 280 3.92 1.19 4.89
C PRO A 280 5.10 0.95 3.94
N THR A 281 6.05 0.06 4.26
CA THR A 281 7.19 -0.25 3.36
C THR A 281 6.86 -1.36 2.37
N ILE A 282 5.87 -2.22 2.67
CA ILE A 282 5.43 -3.33 1.79
C ILE A 282 5.18 -2.92 0.33
N PRO A 283 4.51 -1.79 0.02
CA PRO A 283 4.26 -1.38 -1.37
C PRO A 283 5.56 -1.20 -2.19
N ARG A 284 6.64 -0.74 -1.55
CA ARG A 284 7.93 -0.51 -2.22
C ARG A 284 8.59 -1.82 -2.66
N ILE A 285 8.35 -2.92 -1.95
CA ILE A 285 8.85 -4.25 -2.32
C ILE A 285 8.33 -4.66 -3.70
N ILE A 286 7.09 -4.29 -4.05
CA ILE A 286 6.46 -4.54 -5.35
C ILE A 286 6.53 -3.34 -6.31
N GLY A 287 7.47 -2.42 -6.07
CA GLY A 287 7.74 -1.28 -6.94
C GLY A 287 6.73 -0.13 -6.87
N PHE A 288 5.79 -0.14 -5.91
CA PHE A 288 4.78 0.91 -5.80
C PHE A 288 5.31 2.14 -5.03
N PRO A 289 5.17 3.36 -5.58
CA PRO A 289 5.64 4.59 -4.93
C PRO A 289 4.67 5.04 -3.83
N SER A 290 4.76 4.42 -2.64
CA SER A 290 4.00 4.87 -1.46
C SER A 290 4.76 5.93 -0.64
N PRO A 291 4.11 7.06 -0.25
CA PRO A 291 2.70 7.42 -0.50
C PRO A 291 2.47 8.08 -1.87
N LEU A 292 1.29 7.84 -2.47
CA LEU A 292 0.83 8.46 -3.73
C LEU A 292 -0.51 9.19 -3.52
N PRO A 293 -0.64 10.50 -3.82
CA PRO A 293 -1.90 11.26 -3.69
C PRO A 293 -3.01 10.70 -4.58
N ALA A 294 -4.24 10.62 -4.07
CA ALA A 294 -5.35 9.86 -4.68
C ALA A 294 -5.80 10.35 -6.07
N ASP A 295 -5.47 11.58 -6.43
CA ASP A 295 -5.71 12.24 -7.72
C ASP A 295 -4.61 11.96 -8.77
N VAL A 296 -3.41 11.60 -8.32
CA VAL A 296 -2.24 11.34 -9.18
C VAL A 296 -2.27 9.87 -9.63
N PRO A 297 -2.27 9.58 -10.95
CA PRO A 297 -2.23 8.20 -11.45
C PRO A 297 -0.89 7.52 -11.14
N THR A 298 -0.88 6.18 -11.09
CA THR A 298 0.34 5.40 -10.91
C THR A 298 1.37 5.64 -12.03
N PRO A 299 2.67 5.75 -11.73
CA PRO A 299 3.71 5.82 -12.77
C PRO A 299 3.74 4.56 -13.66
N ASP A 300 4.20 4.72 -14.89
CA ASP A 300 4.36 3.63 -15.85
C ASP A 300 5.36 2.57 -15.37
N GLU A 301 6.38 2.96 -14.60
CA GLU A 301 7.34 2.05 -13.96
C GLU A 301 6.65 0.99 -13.07
N PHE A 302 5.51 1.33 -12.45
CA PHE A 302 4.72 0.38 -11.66
C PHE A 302 3.63 -0.33 -12.49
N ALA A 303 2.97 0.38 -13.41
CA ALA A 303 1.85 -0.19 -14.15
C ALA A 303 2.28 -1.09 -15.32
N LEU A 304 3.46 -0.86 -15.90
CA LEU A 304 4.01 -1.57 -17.07
C LEU A 304 5.26 -2.38 -16.70
N GLN A 305 5.18 -3.11 -15.59
CA GLN A 305 6.28 -3.92 -15.07
C GLN A 305 6.59 -5.14 -15.97
N TYR A 306 7.85 -5.57 -16.00
CA TYR A 306 8.21 -6.89 -16.51
C TYR A 306 7.89 -7.97 -15.46
N TRP A 307 7.45 -9.15 -15.87
CA TRP A 307 6.95 -10.21 -14.99
C TRP A 307 7.59 -11.58 -15.26
N PRO A 308 8.86 -11.79 -14.86
CA PRO A 308 9.49 -13.11 -14.89
C PRO A 308 8.93 -14.01 -13.77
N GLU A 309 9.00 -15.34 -13.95
CA GLU A 309 8.45 -16.34 -13.01
C GLU A 309 8.86 -16.12 -11.55
N GLN A 310 10.13 -15.83 -11.29
CA GLN A 310 10.63 -15.59 -9.93
C GLN A 310 10.02 -14.34 -9.27
N LYS A 311 9.73 -13.30 -10.06
CA LYS A 311 9.04 -12.10 -9.56
C LYS A 311 7.57 -12.38 -9.25
N ILE A 312 6.91 -13.18 -10.08
CA ILE A 312 5.55 -13.66 -9.83
C ILE A 312 5.51 -14.43 -8.50
N TYR A 313 6.47 -15.35 -8.28
CA TYR A 313 6.62 -16.08 -7.02
C TYR A 313 6.85 -15.14 -5.82
N ASN A 314 7.82 -14.23 -5.91
CA ASN A 314 8.13 -13.27 -4.86
C ASN A 314 6.94 -12.35 -4.54
N THR A 315 6.18 -11.94 -5.55
CA THR A 315 4.96 -11.13 -5.39
C THR A 315 3.86 -11.94 -4.69
N GLY A 316 3.68 -13.21 -5.05
CA GLY A 316 2.77 -14.12 -4.36
C GLY A 316 3.11 -14.29 -2.87
N LEU A 317 4.40 -14.35 -2.52
CA LEU A 317 4.85 -14.32 -1.12
C LEU A 317 4.48 -13.00 -0.42
N VAL A 318 4.72 -11.84 -1.05
CA VAL A 318 4.34 -10.52 -0.49
C VAL A 318 2.83 -10.44 -0.24
N LEU A 319 1.99 -10.89 -1.19
CA LEU A 319 0.54 -10.97 -1.00
C LEU A 319 0.18 -11.91 0.17
N GLY A 320 0.88 -13.03 0.31
CA GLY A 320 0.76 -13.93 1.46
C GLY A 320 1.14 -13.28 2.80
N LEU A 321 2.18 -12.44 2.84
CA LEU A 321 2.55 -11.66 4.03
C LEU A 321 1.44 -10.68 4.42
N ILE A 322 0.87 -9.96 3.45
CA ILE A 322 -0.24 -9.04 3.68
C ILE A 322 -1.43 -9.81 4.25
N ARG A 323 -1.85 -10.94 3.65
CA ARG A 323 -2.95 -11.78 4.15
C ARG A 323 -2.72 -12.23 5.61
N MET A 324 -1.49 -12.55 6.01
CA MET A 324 -1.16 -12.91 7.40
C MET A 324 -1.22 -11.75 8.41
N LEU A 325 -1.27 -10.50 7.94
CA LEU A 325 -1.41 -9.31 8.79
C LEU A 325 -2.88 -8.86 8.95
N VAL A 326 -3.83 -9.41 8.20
CA VAL A 326 -5.25 -9.03 8.28
C VAL A 326 -6.01 -9.90 9.30
N GLY A 327 -7.10 -9.39 9.87
CA GLY A 327 -8.00 -10.14 10.76
C GLY A 327 -7.66 -10.08 12.25
N GLY A 328 -6.70 -9.25 12.66
CA GLY A 328 -6.40 -9.00 14.07
C GLY A 328 -7.49 -8.18 14.79
N PRO A 329 -7.72 -8.38 16.12
CA PRO A 329 -8.69 -7.60 16.88
C PRO A 329 -8.41 -6.09 16.81
N GLY A 330 -9.45 -5.29 16.58
CA GLY A 330 -9.39 -3.82 16.61
C GLY A 330 -8.95 -3.13 15.31
N GLY A 331 -8.77 -3.86 14.20
CA GLY A 331 -8.63 -3.27 12.86
C GLY A 331 -7.35 -2.47 12.57
N GLY A 332 -6.47 -2.25 13.56
CA GLY A 332 -5.31 -1.36 13.44
C GLY A 332 -4.32 -1.72 12.31
N ASN A 333 -4.26 -3.00 11.90
CA ASN A 333 -3.48 -3.40 10.72
C ASN A 333 -4.15 -2.93 9.41
N GLN A 334 -5.48 -3.02 9.29
CA GLN A 334 -6.23 -2.50 8.14
C GLN A 334 -6.15 -0.97 8.07
N THR A 335 -6.14 -0.28 9.21
CA THR A 335 -5.87 1.17 9.27
C THR A 335 -4.45 1.50 8.80
N ALA A 336 -3.44 0.77 9.27
CA ALA A 336 -2.06 0.94 8.80
C ALA A 336 -1.88 0.61 7.30
N MET A 337 -2.70 -0.29 6.73
CA MET A 337 -2.70 -0.62 5.31
C MET A 337 -3.28 0.50 4.44
N VAL A 338 -4.35 1.18 4.87
CA VAL A 338 -4.88 2.33 4.12
C VAL A 338 -3.93 3.52 4.20
N THR A 339 -3.43 3.88 5.40
CA THR A 339 -2.51 5.02 5.57
C THR A 339 -1.13 4.77 4.97
N GLY A 340 -0.66 3.51 4.98
CA GLY A 340 0.59 3.09 4.36
C GLY A 340 0.54 2.87 2.85
N GLY A 341 -0.63 3.06 2.22
CA GLY A 341 -0.83 2.89 0.78
C GLY A 341 -0.87 1.45 0.28
N VAL A 342 -0.90 0.44 1.17
CA VAL A 342 -1.01 -0.99 0.79
C VAL A 342 -2.32 -1.25 0.04
N THR A 343 -3.43 -0.72 0.55
CA THR A 343 -4.75 -0.91 -0.07
C THR A 343 -4.79 -0.33 -1.47
N ARG A 344 -4.28 0.90 -1.66
CA ARG A 344 -4.18 1.52 -2.99
C ARG A 344 -3.27 0.72 -3.92
N CYS A 345 -2.11 0.31 -3.42
CA CYS A 345 -1.14 -0.47 -4.18
C CYS A 345 -1.76 -1.77 -4.75
N LEU A 346 -2.53 -2.50 -3.94
CA LEU A 346 -3.22 -3.71 -4.39
C LEU A 346 -4.35 -3.43 -5.39
N VAL A 347 -5.08 -2.32 -5.23
CA VAL A 347 -6.13 -1.89 -6.18
C VAL A 347 -5.51 -1.56 -7.54
N GLU A 348 -4.42 -0.81 -7.55
CA GLU A 348 -3.73 -0.42 -8.80
C GLU A 348 -3.04 -1.65 -9.43
N LEU A 349 -2.47 -2.55 -8.63
CA LEU A 349 -1.91 -3.82 -9.11
C LEU A 349 -2.98 -4.70 -9.79
N SER A 350 -4.17 -4.81 -9.20
CA SER A 350 -5.24 -5.67 -9.71
C SER A 350 -6.02 -5.08 -10.89
N LEU A 351 -6.26 -3.75 -10.91
CA LEU A 351 -7.17 -3.11 -11.87
C LEU A 351 -6.50 -2.12 -12.83
N ALA A 352 -5.25 -1.71 -12.59
CA ALA A 352 -4.55 -0.69 -13.37
C ALA A 352 -3.09 -1.02 -13.70
N SER A 353 -2.71 -2.30 -13.69
CA SER A 353 -1.39 -2.78 -14.08
C SER A 353 -1.45 -3.90 -15.13
N ASN A 354 -0.31 -4.15 -15.77
CA ASN A 354 -0.09 -5.26 -16.69
C ASN A 354 0.24 -6.60 -15.98
N ALA A 355 0.02 -6.70 -14.66
CA ALA A 355 0.29 -7.92 -13.91
C ALA A 355 -0.46 -9.14 -14.48
N PRO A 356 0.13 -10.35 -14.42
CA PRO A 356 -0.53 -11.59 -14.83
C PRO A 356 -1.86 -11.81 -14.10
N ASN A 357 -2.80 -12.50 -14.75
CA ASN A 357 -4.15 -12.71 -14.21
C ASN A 357 -4.14 -13.40 -12.84
N GLY A 358 -3.19 -14.32 -12.61
CA GLY A 358 -2.98 -14.95 -11.29
C GLY A 358 -2.63 -13.94 -10.19
N ILE A 359 -1.72 -12.99 -10.46
CA ILE A 359 -1.33 -11.95 -9.50
C ILE A 359 -2.49 -10.97 -9.25
N LYS A 360 -3.21 -10.56 -10.30
CA LYS A 360 -4.41 -9.72 -10.17
C LYS A 360 -5.47 -10.39 -9.30
N SER A 361 -5.76 -11.67 -9.56
CA SER A 361 -6.70 -12.48 -8.78
C SER A 361 -6.28 -12.58 -7.30
N GLN A 362 -5.02 -12.88 -7.03
CA GLN A 362 -4.50 -12.94 -5.65
C GLN A 362 -4.49 -11.57 -4.95
N ALA A 363 -4.32 -10.46 -5.67
CA ALA A 363 -4.42 -9.11 -5.12
C ALA A 363 -5.87 -8.75 -4.74
N LEU A 364 -6.86 -9.11 -5.57
CA LEU A 364 -8.30 -8.96 -5.27
C LEU A 364 -8.72 -9.82 -4.05
N ASN A 365 -8.28 -11.08 -3.98
CA ASN A 365 -8.51 -11.91 -2.80
C ASN A 365 -7.80 -11.35 -1.55
N THR A 366 -6.63 -10.72 -1.69
CA THR A 366 -5.94 -10.05 -0.57
C THR A 366 -6.67 -8.78 -0.11
N LEU A 367 -7.32 -8.05 -1.02
CA LEU A 367 -8.16 -6.88 -0.71
C LEU A 367 -9.45 -7.25 0.03
N THR A 368 -10.00 -8.45 -0.22
CA THR A 368 -11.24 -8.93 0.40
C THR A 368 -11.23 -8.84 1.94
N PRO A 369 -10.30 -9.47 2.67
CA PRO A 369 -10.24 -9.32 4.13
C PRO A 369 -9.77 -7.92 4.58
N ILE A 370 -9.04 -7.16 3.74
CA ILE A 370 -8.64 -5.77 4.07
C ILE A 370 -9.87 -4.87 4.16
N LEU A 371 -10.78 -4.97 3.19
CA LEU A 371 -12.02 -4.20 3.11
C LEU A 371 -13.07 -4.66 4.14
N LEU A 372 -13.10 -5.95 4.45
CA LEU A 372 -14.13 -6.55 5.30
C LEU A 372 -14.17 -5.88 6.69
N SER A 373 -15.30 -5.24 7.00
CA SER A 373 -15.53 -4.48 8.24
C SER A 373 -14.55 -3.32 8.47
N SER A 374 -13.99 -2.73 7.41
CA SER A 374 -13.03 -1.62 7.50
C SER A 374 -13.50 -0.38 6.71
N PRO A 375 -14.28 0.52 7.32
CA PRO A 375 -14.83 1.71 6.64
C PRO A 375 -13.77 2.53 5.92
N ALA A 376 -12.65 2.88 6.57
CA ALA A 376 -11.59 3.69 5.95
C ALA A 376 -10.99 3.08 4.66
N ASN A 377 -10.97 1.74 4.53
CA ASN A 377 -10.54 1.06 3.30
C ASN A 377 -11.65 1.07 2.23
N GLN A 378 -12.92 0.95 2.65
CA GLN A 378 -14.08 1.06 1.76
C GLN A 378 -14.23 2.49 1.21
N ASP A 379 -14.05 3.51 2.06
CA ASP A 379 -14.11 4.94 1.71
C ASP A 379 -13.02 5.34 0.70
N LEU A 380 -11.81 4.78 0.83
CA LEU A 380 -10.77 4.90 -0.19
C LEU A 380 -11.25 4.32 -1.53
N LEU A 381 -11.88 3.14 -1.53
CA LEU A 381 -12.39 2.53 -2.76
C LEU A 381 -13.53 3.35 -3.42
N SER A 382 -14.36 4.00 -2.61
CA SER A 382 -15.44 4.89 -3.09
C SER A 382 -14.93 6.18 -3.71
N SER A 383 -13.78 6.69 -3.26
CA SER A 383 -13.23 8.01 -3.65
C SER A 383 -12.08 7.93 -4.66
N LEU A 384 -11.35 6.81 -4.72
CA LEU A 384 -10.19 6.63 -5.58
C LEU A 384 -10.56 6.53 -7.07
N LEU A 385 -9.86 7.30 -7.88
CA LEU A 385 -9.84 7.18 -9.34
C LEU A 385 -8.57 6.43 -9.76
N ILE A 386 -8.70 5.50 -10.69
CA ILE A 386 -7.57 4.76 -11.29
C ILE A 386 -7.58 4.87 -12.81
N SER A 387 -6.46 4.59 -13.45
CA SER A 387 -6.30 4.64 -14.92
C SER A 387 -6.00 3.23 -15.47
N PRO A 388 -7.01 2.38 -15.72
CA PRO A 388 -6.80 1.01 -16.16
C PRO A 388 -5.99 0.89 -17.45
N LEU A 389 -5.36 -0.27 -17.62
CA LEU A 389 -4.65 -0.62 -18.86
C LEU A 389 -5.51 -1.56 -19.70
N VAL A 390 -5.55 -1.28 -21.00
CA VAL A 390 -6.15 -2.17 -22.02
C VAL A 390 -5.04 -2.69 -22.93
N ALA A 391 -5.00 -4.00 -23.13
CA ALA A 391 -4.09 -4.62 -24.09
C ALA A 391 -4.54 -4.30 -25.52
N VAL A 392 -3.61 -3.82 -26.35
CA VAL A 392 -3.83 -3.52 -27.77
C VAL A 392 -3.02 -4.51 -28.59
N HIS A 393 -3.69 -5.28 -29.44
CA HIS A 393 -3.05 -6.20 -30.37
C HIS A 393 -2.29 -5.42 -31.45
N ALA A 394 -1.28 -6.04 -32.06
CA ALA A 394 -0.50 -5.40 -33.11
C ALA A 394 -1.36 -5.12 -34.36
N ASP A 395 -1.50 -3.84 -34.71
CA ASP A 395 -2.22 -3.35 -35.89
C ASP A 395 -1.41 -2.30 -36.66
N ASP A 396 -1.99 -1.70 -37.71
CA ASP A 396 -1.29 -0.71 -38.55
C ASP A 396 -0.97 0.60 -37.81
N GLU A 397 -1.63 0.90 -36.69
CA GLU A 397 -1.37 2.08 -35.84
C GLU A 397 -0.40 1.76 -34.68
N HIS A 398 -0.44 0.51 -34.18
CA HIS A 398 0.33 -0.01 -33.05
C HIS A 398 1.13 -1.26 -33.49
N PRO A 399 2.15 -1.14 -34.36
CA PRO A 399 2.78 -2.30 -35.03
C PRO A 399 3.51 -3.29 -34.11
N ASN A 400 3.71 -2.97 -32.83
CA ASN A 400 4.29 -3.87 -31.82
C ASN A 400 3.25 -4.41 -30.82
N GLY A 401 1.98 -3.99 -30.93
CA GLY A 401 0.99 -4.08 -29.84
C GLY A 401 1.42 -3.30 -28.60
N GLY A 402 0.77 -3.57 -27.47
CA GLY A 402 1.18 -3.06 -26.16
C GLY A 402 0.03 -2.88 -25.18
N PHE A 403 0.17 -1.93 -24.27
CA PHE A 403 -0.88 -1.52 -23.35
C PHE A 403 -1.14 -0.01 -23.49
N VAL A 404 -2.41 0.39 -23.48
CA VAL A 404 -2.84 1.78 -23.49
C VAL A 404 -3.58 2.09 -22.20
N ARG A 405 -3.22 3.19 -21.53
CA ARG A 405 -3.99 3.70 -20.38
C ARG A 405 -5.29 4.33 -20.87
N ILE A 406 -6.39 3.91 -20.28
CA ILE A 406 -7.69 4.57 -20.49
C ILE A 406 -7.85 5.73 -19.50
N PRO A 407 -8.72 6.73 -19.80
CA PRO A 407 -8.99 7.84 -18.89
C PRO A 407 -9.42 7.38 -17.49
N ASN A 408 -9.19 8.24 -16.49
CA ASN A 408 -9.48 7.94 -15.09
C ASN A 408 -10.93 7.49 -14.88
N LYS A 409 -11.11 6.34 -14.22
CA LYS A 409 -12.41 5.76 -13.84
C LYS A 409 -12.48 5.59 -12.32
N PRO A 410 -13.66 5.76 -11.69
CA PRO A 410 -13.83 5.39 -10.29
C PRO A 410 -13.54 3.92 -10.07
N THR A 411 -12.85 3.59 -8.97
CA THR A 411 -12.40 2.21 -8.71
C THR A 411 -13.56 1.21 -8.71
N ALA A 412 -14.72 1.58 -8.14
CA ALA A 412 -15.93 0.75 -8.17
C ALA A 412 -16.44 0.45 -9.60
N VAL A 413 -16.28 1.38 -10.56
CA VAL A 413 -16.62 1.15 -11.97
C VAL A 413 -15.64 0.17 -12.59
N ALA A 414 -14.33 0.38 -12.39
CA ALA A 414 -13.29 -0.49 -12.94
C ALA A 414 -13.38 -1.93 -12.40
N LEU A 415 -13.65 -2.10 -11.09
CA LEU A 415 -13.90 -3.42 -10.48
C LEU A 415 -15.12 -4.12 -11.10
N VAL A 416 -16.24 -3.39 -11.24
CA VAL A 416 -17.46 -3.94 -11.86
C VAL A 416 -17.23 -4.28 -13.34
N THR A 417 -16.51 -3.47 -14.11
CA THR A 417 -16.11 -3.81 -15.48
C THR A 417 -15.27 -5.08 -15.51
N ALA A 418 -14.23 -5.20 -14.67
CA ALA A 418 -13.37 -6.38 -14.62
C ALA A 418 -14.13 -7.67 -14.25
N VAL A 419 -15.16 -7.57 -13.40
CA VAL A 419 -16.04 -8.70 -13.06
C VAL A 419 -17.02 -9.03 -14.19
N ILE A 420 -17.68 -8.03 -14.79
CA ILE A 420 -18.76 -8.25 -15.78
C ILE A 420 -18.23 -8.55 -17.18
N GLU A 421 -17.08 -7.99 -17.58
CA GLU A 421 -16.48 -8.19 -18.92
C GLU A 421 -15.26 -9.13 -18.91
N GLY A 422 -14.70 -9.40 -17.73
CA GLY A 422 -13.42 -10.11 -17.59
C GLY A 422 -12.20 -9.21 -17.85
N ASP A 423 -11.00 -9.73 -17.61
CA ASP A 423 -9.76 -9.02 -17.93
C ASP A 423 -9.45 -9.13 -19.45
N PRO A 424 -9.37 -8.02 -20.21
CA PRO A 424 -9.05 -8.06 -21.63
C PRO A 424 -7.67 -8.67 -21.94
N SER A 425 -6.71 -8.54 -21.03
CA SER A 425 -5.36 -9.13 -21.20
C SER A 425 -5.36 -10.66 -21.09
N ALA A 426 -6.36 -11.24 -20.41
CA ALA A 426 -6.64 -12.69 -20.38
C ALA A 426 -7.75 -13.09 -21.38
N GLY A 427 -7.90 -12.34 -22.48
CA GLY A 427 -8.90 -12.59 -23.52
C GLY A 427 -10.36 -12.48 -23.07
N GLY A 428 -10.64 -11.78 -21.96
CA GLY A 428 -11.97 -11.61 -21.37
C GLY A 428 -12.53 -12.85 -20.66
N ARG A 429 -11.79 -13.97 -20.62
CA ARG A 429 -12.30 -15.26 -20.13
C ARG A 429 -11.79 -15.69 -18.76
N GLY A 430 -10.80 -15.01 -18.19
CA GLY A 430 -10.22 -15.35 -16.89
C GLY A 430 -11.28 -15.35 -15.77
N LEU A 431 -11.63 -16.54 -15.27
CA LEU A 431 -12.71 -16.73 -14.30
C LEU A 431 -12.22 -16.47 -12.87
N ARG A 432 -10.95 -16.74 -12.56
CA ARG A 432 -10.33 -16.46 -11.25
C ARG A 432 -10.43 -14.99 -10.86
N GLY A 433 -10.09 -14.09 -11.78
CA GLY A 433 -10.13 -12.64 -11.55
C GLY A 433 -11.55 -12.13 -11.31
N ARG A 434 -12.53 -12.66 -12.06
CA ARG A 434 -13.96 -12.33 -11.90
C ARG A 434 -14.50 -12.84 -10.55
N ALA A 435 -14.15 -14.06 -10.13
CA ALA A 435 -14.51 -14.61 -8.81
C ALA A 435 -13.90 -13.79 -7.66
N ALA A 436 -12.62 -13.49 -7.73
CA ALA A 436 -11.93 -12.68 -6.73
C ALA A 436 -12.50 -11.25 -6.66
N GLY A 437 -12.88 -10.68 -7.81
CA GLY A 437 -13.56 -9.39 -7.89
C GLY A 437 -14.96 -9.38 -7.26
N VAL A 438 -15.74 -10.46 -7.35
CA VAL A 438 -17.00 -10.61 -6.61
C VAL A 438 -16.75 -10.62 -5.10
N ASN A 439 -15.79 -11.40 -4.62
CA ASN A 439 -15.45 -11.47 -3.19
C ASN A 439 -15.01 -10.09 -2.66
N MET A 440 -14.17 -9.39 -3.41
CA MET A 440 -13.75 -8.01 -3.08
C MET A 440 -14.94 -7.05 -3.09
N PHE A 441 -15.86 -7.16 -4.06
CA PHE A 441 -17.06 -6.35 -4.13
C PHE A 441 -18.01 -6.61 -2.96
N GLU A 442 -18.18 -7.88 -2.53
CA GLU A 442 -18.91 -8.20 -1.30
C GLU A 442 -18.28 -7.49 -0.09
N ALA A 443 -16.96 -7.59 0.08
CA ALA A 443 -16.26 -6.96 1.20
C ALA A 443 -16.34 -5.41 1.15
N TYR A 444 -16.40 -4.81 -0.03
CA TYR A 444 -16.62 -3.38 -0.23
C TYR A 444 -18.02 -2.94 0.21
N VAL A 445 -19.08 -3.66 -0.20
CA VAL A 445 -20.47 -3.29 0.12
C VAL A 445 -20.96 -3.85 1.46
N SER A 446 -20.23 -4.76 2.11
CA SER A 446 -20.60 -5.34 3.40
C SER A 446 -20.48 -4.31 4.52
N GLY A 447 -21.62 -3.96 5.14
CA GLY A 447 -21.71 -2.94 6.18
C GLY A 447 -21.65 -1.49 5.68
N ASN A 448 -21.47 -1.25 4.38
CA ASN A 448 -21.41 0.08 3.78
C ASN A 448 -22.70 0.39 2.99
N ASP A 449 -23.67 1.04 3.64
CA ASP A 449 -24.94 1.41 3.01
C ASP A 449 -24.78 2.55 1.98
N ASP A 450 -23.84 3.48 2.16
CA ASP A 450 -23.60 4.59 1.22
C ASP A 450 -23.11 4.08 -0.14
N ALA A 451 -22.18 3.12 -0.16
CA ALA A 451 -21.73 2.44 -1.37
C ALA A 451 -22.87 1.68 -2.07
N ARG A 452 -23.75 1.01 -1.30
CA ARG A 452 -24.93 0.32 -1.85
C ARG A 452 -25.91 1.28 -2.48
N ILE A 453 -26.27 2.35 -1.77
CA ILE A 453 -27.21 3.36 -2.22
C ILE A 453 -26.66 4.08 -3.46
N GLY A 454 -25.37 4.44 -3.45
CA GLY A 454 -24.69 5.04 -4.60
C GLY A 454 -24.80 4.19 -5.86
N ILE A 455 -24.42 2.91 -5.79
CA ILE A 455 -24.47 1.99 -6.95
C ILE A 455 -25.91 1.70 -7.40
N LEU A 456 -26.84 1.47 -6.47
CA LEU A 456 -28.25 1.21 -6.81
C LEU A 456 -28.93 2.44 -7.43
N SER A 457 -28.63 3.64 -6.92
CA SER A 457 -29.18 4.88 -7.48
C SER A 457 -28.69 5.15 -8.90
N SER A 458 -27.46 4.72 -9.25
CA SER A 458 -26.90 4.88 -10.59
C SER A 458 -27.39 3.83 -11.60
N MET A 459 -28.30 2.92 -11.21
CA MET A 459 -29.04 2.04 -12.13
C MET A 459 -30.24 2.74 -12.77
N VAL A 460 -30.74 3.82 -12.16
CA VAL A 460 -31.85 4.60 -12.73
C VAL A 460 -31.30 5.48 -13.85
N ALA A 461 -32.01 5.55 -14.98
CA ALA A 461 -31.63 6.41 -16.09
C ALA A 461 -31.49 7.88 -15.61
N PRO A 462 -30.40 8.58 -15.98
CA PRO A 462 -30.21 9.95 -15.54
C PRO A 462 -31.32 10.87 -16.08
N PRO A 463 -31.66 11.97 -15.37
CA PRO A 463 -32.67 12.92 -15.82
C PRO A 463 -32.40 13.44 -17.24
N SER A 464 -33.45 13.80 -17.97
CA SER A 464 -33.37 14.37 -19.33
C SER A 464 -32.48 15.61 -19.43
N ASP A 465 -32.33 16.34 -18.33
CA ASP A 465 -31.54 17.56 -18.22
C ASP A 465 -30.07 17.30 -17.85
N ASN A 466 -29.62 16.03 -17.85
CA ASN A 466 -28.23 15.69 -17.53
C ASN A 466 -27.25 16.28 -18.58
N PRO A 467 -26.34 17.19 -18.21
CA PRO A 467 -25.37 17.76 -19.16
C PRO A 467 -24.46 16.71 -19.82
N ASN A 468 -24.31 15.54 -19.18
CA ASN A 468 -23.49 14.43 -19.70
C ASN A 468 -24.22 13.55 -20.74
N ALA A 469 -25.52 13.74 -20.97
CA ALA A 469 -26.30 12.91 -21.91
C ALA A 469 -25.88 13.08 -23.39
N ASN A 470 -25.22 14.21 -23.73
CA ASN A 470 -24.82 14.57 -25.10
C ASN A 470 -23.37 14.16 -25.46
N PHE A 471 -22.64 13.46 -24.59
CA PHE A 471 -21.28 13.00 -24.90
C PHE A 471 -21.30 11.67 -25.67
N PRO A 472 -20.44 11.49 -26.70
CA PRO A 472 -20.44 10.28 -27.53
C PRO A 472 -20.25 8.96 -26.77
N ASP A 473 -19.40 8.97 -25.73
CA ASP A 473 -18.95 7.77 -25.02
C ASP A 473 -19.69 7.51 -23.69
N GLN A 474 -20.87 8.14 -23.47
CA GLN A 474 -21.73 8.08 -22.27
C GLN A 474 -21.10 7.36 -21.05
N PRO A 475 -20.42 8.08 -20.13
CA PRO A 475 -19.61 7.45 -19.09
C PRO A 475 -20.43 6.52 -18.20
N GLN A 476 -20.18 5.21 -18.34
CA GLN A 476 -20.93 4.17 -17.65
C GLN A 476 -20.62 4.18 -16.15
N SER A 477 -21.67 4.11 -15.34
CA SER A 477 -21.61 3.91 -13.89
C SER A 477 -21.55 2.42 -13.54
N ALA A 478 -21.15 2.11 -12.31
CA ALA A 478 -21.16 0.74 -11.77
C ALA A 478 -22.58 0.14 -11.79
N GLY A 479 -23.60 0.92 -11.43
CA GLY A 479 -25.00 0.49 -11.50
C GLY A 479 -25.45 0.18 -12.93
N SER A 480 -25.17 1.07 -13.89
CA SER A 480 -25.54 0.85 -15.30
C SER A 480 -24.83 -0.36 -15.92
N LEU A 481 -23.59 -0.68 -15.52
CA LEU A 481 -22.88 -1.89 -15.97
C LEU A 481 -23.52 -3.18 -15.43
N ILE A 482 -23.87 -3.19 -14.14
CA ILE A 482 -24.61 -4.31 -13.53
C ILE A 482 -25.98 -4.46 -14.22
N LEU A 483 -26.67 -3.35 -14.50
CA LEU A 483 -27.97 -3.37 -15.15
C LEU A 483 -27.87 -3.85 -16.61
N SER A 484 -26.86 -3.43 -17.38
CA SER A 484 -26.64 -3.96 -18.73
C SER A 484 -26.33 -5.45 -18.69
N GLY A 485 -25.41 -5.89 -17.83
CA GLY A 485 -25.08 -7.33 -17.71
C GLY A 485 -26.25 -8.21 -17.23
N LEU A 486 -27.21 -7.65 -16.48
CA LEU A 486 -28.46 -8.33 -16.08
C LEU A 486 -29.51 -8.45 -17.20
N LEU A 487 -29.49 -7.59 -18.20
CA LEU A 487 -30.57 -7.47 -19.20
C LEU A 487 -30.14 -7.88 -20.61
N ASP A 488 -28.84 -7.81 -20.89
CA ASP A 488 -28.23 -8.07 -22.20
C ASP A 488 -28.09 -9.57 -22.45
N LEU A 489 -29.18 -10.18 -22.92
CA LEU A 489 -29.23 -11.57 -23.40
C LEU A 489 -29.07 -11.61 -24.93
N PRO A 490 -28.36 -12.62 -25.48
CA PRO A 490 -28.05 -12.68 -26.91
C PRO A 490 -29.32 -12.83 -27.74
N GLN A 491 -29.52 -11.89 -28.67
CA GLN A 491 -30.71 -11.87 -29.53
C GLN A 491 -30.56 -12.74 -30.79
N SER A 492 -29.35 -13.23 -31.08
CA SER A 492 -29.04 -14.07 -32.24
C SER A 492 -28.05 -15.18 -31.90
N SER A 493 -28.20 -16.35 -32.52
CA SER A 493 -27.29 -17.50 -32.33
C SER A 493 -25.96 -17.37 -33.10
N THR A 494 -25.58 -16.15 -33.49
CA THR A 494 -24.40 -15.87 -34.33
C THR A 494 -23.32 -15.07 -33.60
N GLU A 495 -23.63 -14.51 -32.44
CA GLU A 495 -22.68 -13.77 -31.61
C GLU A 495 -22.15 -14.67 -30.48
N PRO A 496 -20.86 -14.55 -30.11
CA PRO A 496 -20.31 -15.30 -29.00
C PRO A 496 -20.90 -14.81 -27.67
N PHE A 497 -21.78 -15.61 -27.09
CA PHE A 497 -22.40 -15.34 -25.79
C PHE A 497 -21.45 -15.67 -24.63
N ASP A 498 -21.31 -14.75 -23.67
CA ASP A 498 -20.70 -15.03 -22.38
C ASP A 498 -21.78 -15.28 -21.31
N PRO A 499 -22.03 -16.53 -20.88
CA PRO A 499 -23.00 -16.83 -19.82
C PRO A 499 -22.56 -16.34 -18.43
N TYR A 500 -21.28 -15.98 -18.26
CA TYR A 500 -20.77 -15.45 -17.00
C TYR A 500 -21.14 -13.98 -16.79
N ARG A 501 -21.30 -13.18 -17.86
CA ARG A 501 -21.78 -11.78 -17.80
C ARG A 501 -23.08 -11.62 -16.98
N PRO A 502 -24.20 -12.33 -17.29
CA PRO A 502 -25.41 -12.27 -16.47
C PRO A 502 -25.28 -12.97 -15.11
N LEU A 503 -24.50 -14.06 -14.99
CA LEU A 503 -24.24 -14.71 -13.69
C LEU A 503 -23.59 -13.73 -12.72
N PHE A 504 -22.47 -13.12 -13.11
CA PHE A 504 -21.73 -12.18 -12.27
C PHE A 504 -22.54 -10.92 -11.96
N SER A 505 -23.33 -10.42 -12.92
CA SER A 505 -24.23 -9.29 -12.68
C SER A 505 -25.33 -9.62 -11.67
N CYS A 506 -25.86 -10.85 -11.68
CA CYS A 506 -26.76 -11.36 -10.64
C CYS A 506 -26.08 -11.45 -9.26
N LEU A 507 -24.83 -11.91 -9.19
CA LEU A 507 -24.07 -11.98 -7.94
C LEU A 507 -23.83 -10.57 -7.37
N LEU A 508 -23.34 -9.63 -8.18
CA LEU A 508 -23.11 -8.24 -7.77
C LEU A 508 -24.38 -7.58 -7.22
N LEU A 509 -25.52 -7.71 -7.92
CA LEU A 509 -26.80 -7.20 -7.42
C LEU A 509 -27.27 -7.94 -6.16
N ALA A 510 -27.04 -9.25 -6.06
CA ALA A 510 -27.36 -10.01 -4.85
C ALA A 510 -26.57 -9.49 -3.63
N HIS A 511 -25.27 -9.19 -3.74
CA HIS A 511 -24.50 -8.62 -2.63
C HIS A 511 -24.96 -7.20 -2.25
N LEU A 512 -25.35 -6.35 -3.21
CA LEU A 512 -25.90 -5.01 -2.93
C LEU A 512 -27.17 -5.07 -2.06
N ILE A 513 -28.07 -6.02 -2.34
CA ILE A 513 -29.38 -6.13 -1.67
C ILE A 513 -29.40 -7.10 -0.47
N ARG A 514 -28.37 -7.94 -0.33
CA ARG A 514 -28.23 -8.91 0.77
C ARG A 514 -28.29 -8.22 2.12
N ASN A 515 -29.13 -8.73 3.02
CA ASN A 515 -29.31 -8.24 4.41
C ASN A 515 -29.79 -6.77 4.56
N SER A 516 -30.19 -6.06 3.50
CA SER A 516 -30.70 -4.68 3.58
C SER A 516 -32.05 -4.53 2.85
N GLU A 517 -33.14 -4.44 3.61
CA GLU A 517 -34.48 -4.16 3.04
C GLU A 517 -34.58 -2.74 2.45
N HIS A 518 -33.70 -1.81 2.85
CA HIS A 518 -33.59 -0.51 2.20
C HIS A 518 -33.02 -0.66 0.78
N ALA A 519 -31.91 -1.38 0.62
CA ALA A 519 -31.34 -1.68 -0.69
C ALA A 519 -32.32 -2.49 -1.58
N LYS A 520 -33.04 -3.47 -1.00
CA LYS A 520 -34.12 -4.20 -1.69
C LYS A 520 -35.26 -3.29 -2.14
N LYS A 521 -35.59 -2.25 -1.36
CA LYS A 521 -36.58 -1.23 -1.76
C LYS A 521 -36.06 -0.41 -2.95
N LEU A 522 -34.85 0.13 -2.87
CA LEU A 522 -34.26 0.89 -3.96
C LEU A 522 -34.23 0.07 -5.26
N ALA A 523 -33.86 -1.22 -5.18
CA ALA A 523 -33.87 -2.12 -6.34
C ALA A 523 -35.28 -2.38 -6.91
N ARG A 524 -36.35 -2.39 -6.10
CA ARG A 524 -37.75 -2.50 -6.57
C ARG A 524 -38.23 -1.20 -7.22
N ASP A 525 -37.77 -0.07 -6.70
CA ASP A 525 -38.11 1.26 -7.22
C ASP A 525 -37.42 1.53 -8.60
N ILE A 526 -36.55 0.63 -9.08
CA ILE A 526 -35.99 0.66 -10.44
C ILE A 526 -37.01 0.13 -11.45
N VAL A 527 -37.33 0.97 -12.44
CA VAL A 527 -38.36 0.74 -13.45
C VAL A 527 -37.83 1.18 -14.82
N ILE A 528 -38.07 0.36 -15.85
CA ILE A 528 -37.54 0.57 -17.20
C ILE A 528 -38.70 0.79 -18.20
N PRO A 529 -38.58 1.76 -19.13
CA PRO A 529 -39.58 1.97 -20.19
C PRO A 529 -39.69 0.75 -21.10
N SER A 530 -40.92 0.39 -21.46
CA SER A 530 -41.22 -0.75 -22.33
C SER A 530 -41.64 -0.30 -23.73
N GLY A 531 -40.70 -0.35 -24.68
CA GLY A 531 -40.98 -0.17 -26.10
C GLY A 531 -40.14 0.89 -26.81
N ASP A 532 -40.23 0.88 -28.14
CA ASP A 532 -39.49 1.72 -29.09
C ASP A 532 -40.11 3.14 -29.22
N SER A 533 -40.56 3.72 -28.10
CA SER A 533 -41.26 5.01 -28.02
C SER A 533 -40.28 6.19 -27.94
N GLY A 534 -39.38 6.27 -28.93
CA GLY A 534 -38.30 7.26 -29.03
C GLY A 534 -38.69 8.73 -29.22
N ASP A 535 -39.96 9.13 -29.05
CA ASP A 535 -40.39 10.54 -29.21
C ASP A 535 -41.69 10.93 -28.48
N SER A 536 -41.98 10.36 -27.30
CA SER A 536 -43.12 10.80 -26.47
C SER A 536 -42.73 11.07 -25.02
N ALA A 537 -42.52 12.35 -24.69
CA ALA A 537 -42.19 12.86 -23.35
C ALA A 537 -43.33 12.74 -22.30
N ILE A 538 -44.28 11.84 -22.53
CA ILE A 538 -45.31 11.40 -21.60
C ILE A 538 -45.46 9.89 -21.82
N ALA A 539 -44.59 9.10 -21.21
CA ALA A 539 -44.84 7.68 -21.01
C ALA A 539 -45.82 7.55 -19.83
N ASP A 540 -47.01 6.99 -20.07
CA ASP A 540 -47.95 6.69 -19.01
C ASP A 540 -47.35 5.63 -18.06
N ASP A 541 -47.79 5.60 -16.80
CA ASP A 541 -47.27 4.62 -15.82
C ASP A 541 -47.60 3.15 -16.17
N GLU A 542 -48.38 2.91 -17.23
CA GLU A 542 -48.66 1.58 -17.78
C GLU A 542 -47.53 1.04 -18.68
N ASP A 543 -46.66 1.90 -19.24
CA ASP A 543 -45.56 1.51 -20.16
C ASP A 543 -44.24 1.18 -19.42
N LYS A 544 -44.33 0.84 -18.14
CA LYS A 544 -43.21 0.81 -17.19
C LYS A 544 -43.11 -0.53 -16.49
N VAL A 545 -42.02 -1.27 -16.71
CA VAL A 545 -41.81 -2.59 -16.11
C VAL A 545 -40.71 -2.52 -15.04
N SER A 546 -41.04 -2.99 -13.84
CA SER A 546 -40.11 -3.09 -12.71
C SER A 546 -38.96 -4.06 -13.00
N LEU A 547 -37.79 -3.82 -12.38
CA LEU A 547 -36.64 -4.72 -12.49
C LEU A 547 -36.94 -6.17 -12.03
N VAL A 548 -37.84 -6.36 -11.05
CA VAL A 548 -38.27 -7.70 -10.60
C VAL A 548 -38.92 -8.49 -11.73
N GLN A 549 -39.89 -7.89 -12.44
CA GLN A 549 -40.56 -8.56 -13.57
C GLN A 549 -39.60 -8.81 -14.75
N LEU A 550 -38.65 -7.91 -15.03
CA LEU A 550 -37.64 -8.12 -16.07
C LEU A 550 -36.73 -9.31 -15.77
N VAL A 551 -36.24 -9.43 -14.54
CA VAL A 551 -35.43 -10.59 -14.10
C VAL A 551 -36.20 -11.90 -14.26
N VAL A 552 -37.50 -11.90 -13.98
CA VAL A 552 -38.35 -13.09 -14.16
C VAL A 552 -38.64 -13.37 -15.63
N GLY A 553 -38.86 -12.34 -16.46
CA GLY A 553 -39.01 -12.47 -17.91
C GLY A 553 -37.75 -13.03 -18.58
N ASN A 554 -36.57 -12.55 -18.17
CA ASN A 554 -35.28 -13.06 -18.63
C ASN A 554 -35.04 -14.52 -18.19
N LEU A 555 -35.46 -14.89 -16.98
CA LEU A 555 -35.45 -16.29 -16.52
C LEU A 555 -36.41 -17.18 -17.35
N MET A 556 -37.58 -16.67 -17.76
CA MET A 556 -38.48 -17.37 -18.68
C MET A 556 -37.85 -17.56 -20.06
N MET A 557 -37.19 -16.53 -20.61
CA MET A 557 -36.45 -16.62 -21.87
C MET A 557 -35.33 -17.65 -21.78
N ALA A 558 -34.45 -17.56 -20.78
CA ALA A 558 -33.35 -18.52 -20.60
C ALA A 558 -33.86 -19.97 -20.46
N SER A 559 -34.97 -20.18 -19.73
CA SER A 559 -35.61 -21.51 -19.63
C SER A 559 -36.15 -22.02 -20.97
N ARG A 560 -36.66 -21.11 -21.82
CA ARG A 560 -37.14 -21.45 -23.16
C ARG A 560 -35.98 -21.79 -24.09
N GLU A 561 -34.94 -20.96 -24.14
CA GLU A 561 -33.77 -21.19 -24.99
C GLU A 561 -33.05 -22.48 -24.61
N GLN A 562 -32.84 -22.75 -23.31
CA GLN A 562 -32.34 -24.04 -22.81
C GLN A 562 -33.19 -25.22 -23.36
N THR A 563 -34.52 -25.09 -23.30
CA THR A 563 -35.44 -26.12 -23.81
C THR A 563 -35.34 -26.26 -25.34
N GLU A 564 -35.12 -25.18 -26.08
CA GLU A 564 -34.91 -25.21 -27.53
C GLU A 564 -33.55 -25.86 -27.89
N CYS A 565 -32.48 -25.60 -27.12
CA CYS A 565 -31.18 -26.29 -27.23
C CYS A 565 -31.31 -27.81 -27.01
N VAL A 566 -31.98 -28.25 -25.94
CA VAL A 566 -32.27 -29.68 -25.68
C VAL A 566 -33.04 -30.32 -26.84
N ASN A 567 -34.07 -29.64 -27.34
CA ASN A 567 -34.86 -30.11 -28.48
C ASN A 567 -34.05 -30.15 -29.79
N ARG A 568 -33.05 -29.28 -29.97
CA ARG A 568 -32.13 -29.30 -31.12
C ARG A 568 -31.16 -30.48 -31.02
N ALA A 569 -30.50 -30.66 -29.87
CA ALA A 569 -29.62 -31.80 -29.60
C ALA A 569 -30.32 -33.14 -29.86
N ALA A 570 -31.57 -33.28 -29.39
CA ALA A 570 -32.39 -34.47 -29.61
C ALA A 570 -32.77 -34.71 -31.09
N LYS A 571 -32.98 -33.65 -31.89
CA LYS A 571 -33.23 -33.76 -33.34
C LYS A 571 -31.98 -34.18 -34.12
N GLU A 572 -30.82 -33.70 -33.68
CA GLU A 572 -29.51 -34.01 -34.27
C GLU A 572 -28.95 -35.36 -33.79
N GLY A 573 -29.58 -35.99 -32.80
CA GLY A 573 -29.23 -37.32 -32.31
C GLY A 573 -28.02 -37.36 -31.37
N LEU A 574 -27.63 -36.22 -30.79
CA LEU A 574 -26.57 -36.19 -29.79
C LEU A 574 -27.03 -36.87 -28.49
N THR A 575 -26.15 -37.66 -27.87
CA THR A 575 -26.39 -38.33 -26.59
C THR A 575 -25.89 -37.51 -25.39
N THR A 576 -25.08 -36.50 -25.65
CA THR A 576 -24.61 -35.47 -24.71
C THR A 576 -25.28 -34.15 -25.07
N GLY A 577 -25.60 -33.32 -24.08
CA GLY A 577 -26.14 -31.98 -24.30
C GLY A 577 -25.21 -31.11 -25.16
N LEU A 578 -25.74 -30.04 -25.72
CA LEU A 578 -24.93 -29.01 -26.38
C LEU A 578 -24.31 -28.11 -25.28
N PRO A 579 -23.08 -27.58 -25.42
CA PRO A 579 -22.50 -26.66 -24.43
C PRO A 579 -23.41 -25.47 -24.10
N GLU A 580 -24.12 -24.95 -25.11
CA GLU A 580 -25.14 -23.91 -24.96
C GLU A 580 -26.25 -24.25 -23.93
N GLU A 581 -26.56 -25.54 -23.70
CA GLU A 581 -27.53 -25.98 -22.68
C GLU A 581 -27.04 -25.66 -21.26
N GLU A 582 -25.76 -25.90 -20.99
CA GLU A 582 -25.14 -25.59 -19.69
C GLU A 582 -24.98 -24.08 -19.51
N ASP A 583 -24.69 -23.36 -20.58
CA ASP A 583 -24.59 -21.89 -20.59
C ASP A 583 -25.93 -21.23 -20.23
N TRP A 584 -27.04 -21.64 -20.86
CA TRP A 584 -28.37 -21.18 -20.45
C TRP A 584 -28.74 -21.64 -19.04
N THR A 585 -28.32 -22.84 -18.63
CA THR A 585 -28.52 -23.32 -17.24
C THR A 585 -27.80 -22.40 -16.24
N ARG A 586 -26.60 -21.91 -16.57
CA ARG A 586 -25.80 -20.99 -15.75
C ARG A 586 -26.46 -19.61 -15.62
N VAL A 587 -27.04 -19.10 -16.71
CA VAL A 587 -27.87 -17.88 -16.71
C VAL A 587 -29.08 -18.05 -15.78
N MET A 588 -29.80 -19.17 -15.89
CA MET A 588 -30.95 -19.46 -15.01
C MET A 588 -30.55 -19.57 -13.54
N VAL A 589 -29.40 -20.17 -13.23
CA VAL A 589 -28.85 -20.23 -11.88
C VAL A 589 -28.59 -18.83 -11.33
N GLY A 590 -27.98 -17.93 -12.11
CA GLY A 590 -27.75 -16.53 -11.71
C GLY A 590 -29.04 -15.81 -11.31
N TYR A 591 -30.06 -15.80 -12.17
CA TYR A 591 -31.34 -15.16 -11.84
C TYR A 591 -32.04 -15.80 -10.63
N LEU A 592 -31.97 -17.13 -10.49
CA LEU A 592 -32.55 -17.83 -9.34
C LEU A 592 -31.80 -17.50 -8.03
N VAL A 593 -30.48 -17.38 -8.05
CA VAL A 593 -29.64 -16.94 -6.93
C VAL A 593 -30.01 -15.52 -6.48
N LEU A 594 -30.15 -14.60 -7.44
CA LEU A 594 -30.59 -13.22 -7.21
C LEU A 594 -31.99 -13.19 -6.58
N LEU A 595 -32.97 -13.87 -7.17
CA LEU A 595 -34.35 -13.91 -6.67
C LEU A 595 -34.44 -14.56 -5.27
N CYS A 596 -33.71 -15.64 -5.01
CA CYS A 596 -33.61 -16.24 -3.68
C CYS A 596 -33.11 -15.25 -2.63
N THR A 597 -32.11 -14.44 -2.99
CA THR A 597 -31.52 -13.43 -2.10
C THR A 597 -32.45 -12.22 -1.93
N TRP A 598 -33.12 -11.79 -2.99
CA TRP A 598 -34.00 -10.60 -3.00
C TRP A 598 -35.30 -10.84 -2.23
N LEU A 599 -36.00 -11.95 -2.48
CA LEU A 599 -37.29 -12.26 -1.84
C LEU A 599 -37.15 -12.69 -0.37
N TRP A 600 -35.97 -13.13 0.06
CA TRP A 600 -35.70 -13.51 1.45
C TRP A 600 -35.97 -12.35 2.43
N ASP A 601 -36.80 -12.57 3.45
CA ASP A 601 -37.23 -11.56 4.43
C ASP A 601 -37.76 -10.23 3.83
N SER A 602 -38.26 -10.28 2.60
CA SER A 602 -38.87 -9.15 1.90
C SER A 602 -40.30 -9.47 1.45
N PRO A 603 -41.30 -9.29 2.33
CA PRO A 603 -42.71 -9.50 1.99
C PRO A 603 -43.19 -8.64 0.81
N LYS A 604 -42.57 -7.46 0.62
CA LYS A 604 -42.88 -6.54 -0.49
C LYS A 604 -42.37 -7.06 -1.83
N THR A 605 -41.12 -7.52 -1.91
CA THR A 605 -40.62 -8.16 -3.14
C THR A 605 -41.38 -9.46 -3.44
N VAL A 606 -41.75 -10.23 -2.40
CA VAL A 606 -42.60 -11.43 -2.59
C VAL A 606 -43.97 -11.07 -3.15
N LYS A 607 -44.62 -10.00 -2.66
CA LYS A 607 -45.90 -9.52 -3.20
C LYS A 607 -45.79 -9.14 -4.68
N GLU A 608 -44.74 -8.43 -5.04
CA GLU A 608 -44.46 -7.98 -6.40
C GLU A 608 -44.16 -9.16 -7.34
N PHE A 609 -43.29 -10.09 -6.95
CA PHE A 609 -43.07 -11.33 -7.70
C PHE A 609 -44.37 -12.14 -7.90
N LEU A 610 -45.26 -12.14 -6.90
CA LEU A 610 -46.55 -12.82 -6.93
C LEU A 610 -47.71 -11.98 -7.52
N SER A 611 -47.46 -10.81 -8.11
CA SER A 611 -48.50 -10.05 -8.82
C SER A 611 -48.96 -10.75 -10.10
N GLU A 612 -48.08 -11.56 -10.71
CA GLU A 612 -48.37 -12.29 -11.94
C GLU A 612 -48.37 -13.80 -11.72
N SER A 613 -49.46 -14.47 -12.13
CA SER A 613 -49.58 -15.93 -12.01
C SER A 613 -48.61 -16.70 -12.93
N ALA A 614 -48.05 -16.04 -13.95
CA ALA A 614 -47.04 -16.60 -14.85
C ALA A 614 -45.72 -16.89 -14.10
N ASN A 615 -45.25 -15.94 -13.29
CA ASN A 615 -44.02 -16.05 -12.47
C ASN A 615 -44.01 -17.31 -11.59
N LEU A 616 -45.17 -17.66 -11.05
CA LEU A 616 -45.34 -18.84 -10.22
C LEU A 616 -45.19 -20.16 -11.03
N GLN A 617 -45.58 -20.19 -12.31
CA GLN A 617 -45.38 -21.39 -13.14
C GLN A 617 -43.90 -21.63 -13.48
N VAL A 618 -43.10 -20.57 -13.61
CA VAL A 618 -41.63 -20.65 -13.81
C VAL A 618 -40.97 -21.49 -12.72
N LEU A 619 -41.47 -21.41 -11.49
CA LEU A 619 -40.97 -22.22 -10.37
C LEU A 619 -41.60 -23.62 -10.36
N ILE A 620 -42.91 -23.75 -10.58
CA ILE A 620 -43.60 -25.05 -10.44
C ILE A 620 -43.21 -26.04 -11.56
N GLN A 621 -43.01 -25.56 -12.79
CA GLN A 621 -42.70 -26.43 -13.93
C GLN A 621 -41.39 -27.23 -13.73
N PRO A 622 -40.23 -26.61 -13.41
CA PRO A 622 -39.00 -27.33 -13.05
C PRO A 622 -39.16 -28.29 -11.87
N ILE A 623 -39.92 -27.93 -10.82
CA ILE A 623 -40.08 -28.77 -9.62
C ILE A 623 -40.87 -30.05 -9.92
N THR A 624 -41.96 -29.92 -10.68
CA THR A 624 -42.92 -31.00 -10.96
C THR A 624 -42.43 -32.00 -12.01
N GLN A 625 -41.47 -31.62 -12.87
CA GLN A 625 -40.87 -32.55 -13.84
C GLN A 625 -39.91 -33.53 -13.16
N ALA A 626 -40.05 -34.82 -13.47
CA ALA A 626 -39.28 -35.88 -12.81
C ALA A 626 -37.83 -35.99 -13.29
N THR A 627 -37.59 -35.70 -14.57
CA THR A 627 -36.34 -35.94 -15.33
C THR A 627 -36.17 -34.88 -16.40
N GLY A 628 -34.94 -34.63 -16.85
CA GLY A 628 -34.65 -33.66 -17.93
C GLY A 628 -34.58 -32.19 -17.49
N ILE A 629 -34.50 -31.94 -16.17
CA ILE A 629 -34.22 -30.63 -15.58
C ILE A 629 -32.98 -30.76 -14.71
N ASP A 630 -32.07 -29.80 -14.82
CA ASP A 630 -30.84 -29.74 -14.03
C ASP A 630 -31.14 -29.65 -12.50
N PRO A 631 -30.38 -30.38 -11.64
CA PRO A 631 -30.59 -30.35 -10.19
C PRO A 631 -30.50 -28.97 -9.55
N LEU A 632 -29.64 -28.07 -10.05
CA LEU A 632 -29.47 -26.72 -9.53
C LEU A 632 -30.74 -25.90 -9.76
N VAL A 633 -31.20 -25.82 -11.02
CA VAL A 633 -32.43 -25.12 -11.39
C VAL A 633 -33.64 -25.66 -10.62
N GLN A 634 -33.76 -26.99 -10.52
CA GLN A 634 -34.87 -27.64 -9.82
C GLN A 634 -34.85 -27.37 -8.31
N GLY A 635 -33.68 -27.43 -7.67
CA GLY A 635 -33.54 -27.20 -6.23
C GLY A 635 -33.65 -25.73 -5.84
N LEU A 636 -33.13 -24.81 -6.66
CA LEU A 636 -33.26 -23.36 -6.48
C LEU A 636 -34.71 -22.91 -6.67
N SER A 637 -35.40 -23.39 -7.72
CA SER A 637 -36.84 -23.14 -7.92
C SER A 637 -37.67 -23.62 -6.73
N ALA A 638 -37.35 -24.80 -6.16
CA ALA A 638 -38.01 -25.31 -4.95
C ALA A 638 -37.74 -24.39 -3.75
N PHE A 639 -36.48 -24.03 -3.48
CA PHE A 639 -36.14 -23.13 -2.39
C PHE A 639 -36.85 -21.78 -2.53
N LEU A 640 -36.82 -21.16 -3.71
CA LEU A 640 -37.49 -19.89 -4.01
C LEU A 640 -39.01 -19.95 -3.81
N LEU A 641 -39.67 -21.02 -4.26
CA LEU A 641 -41.10 -21.23 -4.01
C LEU A 641 -41.41 -21.34 -2.49
N GLY A 642 -40.49 -21.95 -1.73
CA GLY A 642 -40.57 -22.00 -0.27
C GLY A 642 -40.33 -20.65 0.40
N VAL A 643 -39.43 -19.81 -0.12
CA VAL A 643 -39.22 -18.41 0.30
C VAL A 643 -40.49 -17.60 0.05
N CYS A 644 -41.11 -17.73 -1.14
CA CYS A 644 -42.41 -17.12 -1.43
C CYS A 644 -43.48 -17.55 -0.42
N TYR A 645 -43.56 -18.84 -0.05
CA TYR A 645 -44.53 -19.30 0.96
C TYR A 645 -44.25 -18.79 2.38
N GLU A 646 -42.98 -18.63 2.74
CA GLU A 646 -42.53 -18.20 4.08
C GLU A 646 -42.75 -16.69 4.31
N PHE A 647 -42.51 -15.88 3.29
CA PHE A 647 -42.51 -14.41 3.40
C PHE A 647 -43.70 -13.72 2.72
N ASN A 648 -44.64 -14.46 2.10
CA ASN A 648 -45.93 -13.92 1.66
C ASN A 648 -46.80 -13.55 2.89
N ARG A 649 -46.60 -12.31 3.37
CA ARG A 649 -47.30 -11.71 4.53
C ARG A 649 -48.18 -10.51 4.14
N GLU A 650 -48.06 -10.04 2.90
CA GLU A 650 -48.80 -8.90 2.36
C GLU A 650 -50.10 -9.34 1.66
N PRO A 651 -51.17 -8.52 1.65
CA PRO A 651 -52.36 -8.82 0.87
C PRO A 651 -52.09 -8.66 -0.64
N GLY A 652 -52.38 -9.72 -1.40
CA GLY A 652 -52.27 -9.80 -2.85
C GLY A 652 -53.15 -10.92 -3.42
N GLU A 653 -53.18 -11.09 -4.75
CA GLU A 653 -54.03 -12.09 -5.42
C GLU A 653 -53.61 -13.54 -5.08
N ILE A 654 -52.30 -13.78 -5.01
CA ILE A 654 -51.72 -15.06 -4.62
C ILE A 654 -51.34 -14.99 -3.13
N THR A 655 -52.03 -15.76 -2.29
CA THR A 655 -51.85 -15.79 -0.83
C THR A 655 -51.21 -17.10 -0.39
N ARG A 656 -50.81 -17.21 0.90
CA ARG A 656 -50.38 -18.51 1.48
C ARG A 656 -51.45 -19.60 1.28
N ALA A 657 -52.73 -19.25 1.33
CA ALA A 657 -53.83 -20.19 1.13
C ALA A 657 -53.93 -20.74 -0.31
N THR A 658 -53.47 -19.98 -1.33
CA THR A 658 -53.42 -20.48 -2.72
C THR A 658 -52.11 -21.22 -3.03
N LEU A 659 -51.01 -20.86 -2.37
CA LEU A 659 -49.72 -21.57 -2.49
C LEU A 659 -49.69 -22.93 -1.79
N HIS A 660 -50.39 -23.08 -0.65
CA HIS A 660 -50.33 -24.31 0.15
C HIS A 660 -50.84 -25.57 -0.58
N PRO A 661 -51.98 -25.57 -1.32
CA PRO A 661 -52.38 -26.69 -2.17
C PRO A 661 -51.38 -27.02 -3.29
N ILE A 662 -50.63 -26.03 -3.79
CA ILE A 662 -49.59 -26.26 -4.80
C ILE A 662 -48.43 -27.05 -4.19
N LEU A 663 -47.97 -26.64 -3.01
CA LEU A 663 -46.91 -27.34 -2.25
C LEU A 663 -47.34 -28.74 -1.82
N HIS A 664 -48.53 -28.89 -1.22
CA HIS A 664 -48.98 -30.17 -0.64
C HIS A 664 -49.60 -31.14 -1.64
N SER A 665 -50.34 -30.67 -2.64
CA SER A 665 -51.12 -31.52 -3.54
C SER A 665 -50.58 -31.59 -4.98
N ARG A 666 -49.98 -30.52 -5.51
CA ARG A 666 -49.39 -30.53 -6.87
C ARG A 666 -47.94 -31.02 -6.89
N ILE A 667 -47.15 -30.66 -5.89
CA ILE A 667 -45.73 -31.06 -5.76
C ILE A 667 -45.59 -32.23 -4.78
N GLY A 668 -46.15 -32.10 -3.58
CA GLY A 668 -45.99 -33.05 -2.47
C GLY A 668 -44.79 -32.67 -1.58
N PRO A 669 -44.93 -32.64 -0.24
CA PRO A 669 -43.86 -32.17 0.66
C PRO A 669 -42.55 -32.98 0.53
N ASP A 670 -42.65 -34.31 0.40
CA ASP A 670 -41.48 -35.18 0.26
C ASP A 670 -40.69 -34.91 -1.03
N GLN A 671 -41.39 -34.63 -2.14
CA GLN A 671 -40.76 -34.28 -3.41
C GLN A 671 -40.11 -32.91 -3.35
N PHE A 672 -40.76 -31.93 -2.72
CA PHE A 672 -40.18 -30.61 -2.48
C PHE A 672 -38.86 -30.69 -1.71
N VAL A 673 -38.85 -31.43 -0.59
CA VAL A 673 -37.64 -31.64 0.21
C VAL A 673 -36.57 -32.40 -0.58
N SER A 674 -36.96 -33.43 -1.34
CA SER A 674 -36.06 -34.16 -2.25
C SER A 674 -35.41 -33.25 -3.29
N ARG A 675 -36.13 -32.27 -3.86
CA ARG A 675 -35.56 -31.31 -4.82
C ARG A 675 -34.46 -30.45 -4.19
N MET A 676 -34.72 -29.90 -3.01
CA MET A 676 -33.70 -29.12 -2.30
C MET A 676 -32.52 -29.97 -1.84
N ALA A 677 -32.75 -31.24 -1.44
CA ALA A 677 -31.68 -32.16 -1.08
C ALA A 677 -30.76 -32.49 -2.27
N ARG A 678 -31.31 -32.68 -3.48
CA ARG A 678 -30.51 -32.89 -4.69
C ARG A 678 -29.55 -31.74 -5.00
N LEU A 679 -29.98 -30.49 -4.82
CA LEU A 679 -29.11 -29.31 -4.93
C LEU A 679 -27.97 -29.35 -3.90
N ARG A 680 -28.27 -29.68 -2.64
CA ARG A 680 -27.25 -29.81 -1.57
C ARG A 680 -26.20 -30.89 -1.86
N GLU A 681 -26.59 -31.94 -2.56
CA GLU A 681 -25.75 -33.09 -2.90
C GLU A 681 -25.03 -32.95 -4.25
N ASP A 682 -25.41 -31.96 -5.08
CA ASP A 682 -24.79 -31.71 -6.38
C ASP A 682 -23.30 -31.35 -6.23
N PRO A 683 -22.39 -31.99 -6.99
CA PRO A 683 -20.95 -31.70 -6.92
C PRO A 683 -20.60 -30.22 -7.12
N ARG A 684 -21.29 -29.51 -8.03
CA ARG A 684 -21.04 -28.09 -8.33
C ARG A 684 -21.35 -27.20 -7.13
N PHE A 685 -22.42 -27.50 -6.40
CA PHE A 685 -22.80 -26.77 -5.18
C PHE A 685 -21.93 -27.15 -3.98
N ARG A 686 -21.47 -28.41 -3.90
CA ARG A 686 -20.62 -28.90 -2.81
C ARG A 686 -19.15 -28.46 -2.94
N ALA A 687 -18.66 -28.26 -4.16
CA ALA A 687 -17.29 -27.83 -4.43
C ALA A 687 -16.98 -26.44 -3.85
N VAL A 688 -17.99 -25.56 -3.74
CA VAL A 688 -17.83 -24.20 -3.20
C VAL A 688 -17.57 -24.23 -1.68
N GLN A 689 -16.40 -23.72 -1.29
CA GLN A 689 -15.89 -23.60 0.09
C GLN A 689 -15.42 -22.15 0.33
N PRO A 690 -15.24 -21.69 1.58
CA PRO A 690 -14.81 -20.32 1.88
C PRO A 690 -13.46 -19.99 1.22
N ASP A 691 -12.50 -20.90 1.37
CA ASP A 691 -11.11 -20.71 0.92
C ASP A 691 -10.85 -21.30 -0.48
N ALA A 692 -11.90 -21.61 -1.25
CA ALA A 692 -11.79 -22.32 -2.54
C ALA A 692 -10.96 -21.57 -3.61
N PHE A 693 -10.70 -20.29 -3.39
CA PHE A 693 -9.93 -19.41 -4.28
C PHE A 693 -8.60 -18.92 -3.64
N ASP A 694 -8.26 -19.37 -2.43
CA ASP A 694 -7.11 -18.87 -1.64
C ASP A 694 -5.95 -19.87 -1.51
N THR A 695 -6.11 -21.12 -1.97
CA THR A 695 -5.14 -22.21 -1.74
C THR A 695 -3.84 -22.14 -2.54
N GLU A 696 -3.67 -21.15 -3.43
CA GLU A 696 -2.52 -21.08 -4.36
C GLU A 696 -1.18 -20.70 -3.71
N GLY A 697 -1.18 -20.24 -2.45
CA GLY A 697 0.06 -19.93 -1.72
C GLY A 697 1.03 -21.11 -1.55
N SER A 698 0.57 -22.35 -1.76
CA SER A 698 1.39 -23.56 -1.80
C SER A 698 1.62 -24.14 -3.21
N ASP A 699 0.91 -23.67 -4.24
CA ASP A 699 0.95 -24.22 -5.60
C ASP A 699 1.79 -23.38 -6.59
N ALA A 700 2.47 -22.35 -6.11
CA ALA A 700 3.50 -21.66 -6.88
C ALA A 700 4.65 -22.60 -7.32
N THR A 701 4.83 -23.75 -6.64
CA THR A 701 5.71 -24.85 -7.10
C THR A 701 5.10 -25.70 -8.23
N ALA A 702 3.78 -25.78 -8.36
CA ALA A 702 3.13 -26.52 -9.45
C ALA A 702 3.18 -25.70 -10.76
N ALA A 703 2.91 -24.39 -10.67
CA ALA A 703 3.01 -23.47 -11.80
C ALA A 703 4.41 -23.46 -12.46
N ALA A 704 5.48 -23.49 -11.66
CA ALA A 704 6.87 -23.53 -12.14
C ALA A 704 7.31 -24.88 -12.75
N THR A 705 6.50 -25.94 -12.64
CA THR A 705 6.85 -27.28 -13.19
C THR A 705 6.18 -27.60 -14.53
N ALA A 706 5.36 -26.68 -15.06
CA ALA A 706 4.75 -26.81 -16.38
C ALA A 706 5.72 -26.35 -17.49
N GLU A 707 6.77 -27.14 -17.77
CA GLU A 707 7.64 -26.93 -18.94
C GLU A 707 6.85 -27.18 -20.25
N GLY A 708 6.23 -26.13 -20.78
CA GLY A 708 5.65 -26.11 -22.13
C GLY A 708 4.43 -25.20 -22.25
N GLU A 709 4.55 -24.15 -23.08
CA GLU A 709 3.48 -23.30 -23.62
C GLU A 709 2.21 -23.22 -22.76
N ALA A 710 2.37 -22.71 -21.53
CA ALA A 710 1.26 -22.40 -20.66
C ALA A 710 0.54 -21.14 -21.17
N ASP A 711 -0.36 -21.32 -22.14
CA ASP A 711 -1.54 -20.46 -22.21
C ASP A 711 -2.17 -20.44 -20.80
N GLU A 712 -2.48 -19.26 -20.25
CA GLU A 712 -3.12 -19.09 -18.93
C GLU A 712 -4.60 -19.55 -18.95
N VAL A 713 -4.90 -20.71 -19.54
CA VAL A 713 -6.26 -21.20 -19.66
C VAL A 713 -6.74 -21.75 -18.33
N ASP A 714 -7.88 -21.24 -17.87
CA ASP A 714 -8.74 -21.84 -16.86
C ASP A 714 -9.37 -23.16 -17.39
N GLU A 715 -8.56 -24.09 -17.93
CA GLU A 715 -9.01 -25.37 -18.49
C GLU A 715 -9.67 -26.23 -17.41
N GLY A 716 -11.00 -26.26 -17.43
CA GLY A 716 -11.83 -27.00 -16.48
C GLY A 716 -12.24 -26.23 -15.23
N LEU A 717 -11.98 -24.91 -15.12
CA LEU A 717 -12.57 -24.10 -14.06
C LEU A 717 -14.01 -23.71 -14.44
N GLU A 718 -14.99 -24.10 -13.63
CA GLU A 718 -16.39 -23.71 -13.79
C GLU A 718 -16.89 -22.97 -12.56
N LEU A 719 -17.58 -21.84 -12.79
CA LEU A 719 -18.23 -21.07 -11.74
C LEU A 719 -19.75 -21.13 -11.87
N TRP A 720 -20.40 -21.45 -10.75
CA TRP A 720 -21.86 -21.58 -10.63
C TRP A 720 -22.43 -20.80 -9.45
N PHE A 721 -21.68 -20.68 -8.35
CA PHE A 721 -22.08 -19.96 -7.15
C PHE A 721 -20.86 -19.34 -6.46
N ASP A 722 -21.06 -18.23 -5.76
CA ASP A 722 -20.15 -17.69 -4.75
C ASP A 722 -20.32 -18.41 -3.41
N TRP A 723 -19.33 -18.27 -2.51
CA TRP A 723 -19.42 -18.85 -1.17
C TRP A 723 -20.56 -18.24 -0.35
N ALA A 724 -20.81 -16.93 -0.45
CA ALA A 724 -21.78 -16.27 0.40
C ALA A 724 -23.22 -16.70 0.11
N PHE A 725 -23.61 -16.94 -1.16
CA PHE A 725 -24.91 -17.55 -1.48
C PHE A 725 -25.00 -18.98 -0.97
N VAL A 726 -23.94 -19.77 -1.14
CA VAL A 726 -23.90 -21.18 -0.69
C VAL A 726 -24.04 -21.27 0.83
N ASP A 727 -23.39 -20.40 1.59
CA ASP A 727 -23.56 -20.27 3.04
C ASP A 727 -24.99 -19.83 3.42
N PHE A 728 -25.50 -18.77 2.79
CA PHE A 728 -26.88 -18.29 2.96
C PHE A 728 -27.90 -19.42 2.78
N TRP A 729 -27.77 -20.19 1.70
CA TRP A 729 -28.66 -21.31 1.41
C TRP A 729 -28.52 -22.44 2.45
N LYS A 730 -27.29 -22.83 2.81
CA LYS A 730 -27.02 -23.85 3.84
C LYS A 730 -27.62 -23.47 5.20
N ASN A 731 -27.52 -22.20 5.59
CA ASN A 731 -28.03 -21.65 6.85
C ASN A 731 -29.56 -21.50 6.87
N HIS A 732 -30.24 -21.56 5.73
CA HIS A 732 -31.68 -21.34 5.62
C HIS A 732 -32.47 -22.54 5.07
N TYR A 733 -31.80 -23.58 4.57
CA TYR A 733 -32.38 -24.84 4.11
C TYR A 733 -33.46 -25.41 5.05
N TYR A 734 -33.15 -25.57 6.34
CA TYR A 734 -34.08 -26.15 7.31
C TYR A 734 -35.23 -25.20 7.67
N THR A 735 -35.05 -23.89 7.55
CA THR A 735 -36.12 -22.90 7.77
C THR A 735 -37.19 -23.05 6.69
N ILE A 736 -36.77 -23.17 5.42
CA ILE A 736 -37.68 -23.39 4.30
C ILE A 736 -38.27 -24.81 4.28
N GLN A 737 -37.49 -25.83 4.65
CA GLN A 737 -38.02 -27.19 4.83
C GLN A 737 -39.14 -27.25 5.88
N ARG A 738 -39.05 -26.45 6.95
CA ARG A 738 -40.08 -26.40 8.00
C ARG A 738 -41.24 -25.48 7.64
N SER A 739 -41.02 -24.41 6.88
CA SER A 739 -42.07 -23.42 6.58
C SER A 739 -43.26 -24.05 5.85
N ILE A 740 -43.00 -24.93 4.88
CA ILE A 740 -44.04 -25.57 4.05
C ILE A 740 -45.01 -26.47 4.83
N ALA A 741 -44.63 -26.93 6.03
CA ALA A 741 -45.46 -27.77 6.89
C ALA A 741 -46.41 -26.96 7.80
N ILE A 742 -46.29 -25.62 7.79
CA ILE A 742 -47.12 -24.72 8.60
C ILE A 742 -48.35 -24.32 7.78
N ASP A 743 -49.55 -24.50 8.35
CA ASP A 743 -50.82 -24.14 7.72
C ASP A 743 -50.86 -22.65 7.27
N PRO A 744 -51.68 -22.31 6.25
CA PRO A 744 -51.81 -20.92 5.77
C PRO A 744 -52.31 -19.96 6.85
N ASP A 745 -53.34 -20.41 7.58
CA ASP A 745 -54.06 -19.65 8.61
C ASP A 745 -53.40 -19.76 9.99
N ALA A 746 -52.31 -20.54 10.12
CA ALA A 746 -51.52 -20.56 11.33
C ALA A 746 -50.85 -19.19 11.52
N VAL A 747 -51.47 -18.37 12.38
CA VAL A 747 -50.95 -17.05 12.75
C VAL A 747 -49.57 -17.24 13.36
N ARG A 748 -48.53 -16.97 12.56
CA ARG A 748 -47.19 -16.69 13.06
C ARG A 748 -47.22 -15.38 13.82
N GLY A 749 -47.70 -15.44 15.06
CA GLY A 749 -47.34 -14.45 16.06
C GLY A 749 -45.83 -14.40 16.16
N SER A 750 -45.28 -13.24 16.56
CA SER A 750 -43.89 -13.17 17.01
C SER A 750 -43.75 -13.89 18.36
N GLY A 751 -43.81 -15.23 18.30
CA GLY A 751 -43.77 -16.17 19.42
C GLY A 751 -42.49 -17.00 19.42
N PRO A 752 -42.05 -17.48 20.59
CA PRO A 752 -40.64 -17.73 20.84
C PRO A 752 -40.15 -19.09 20.38
N VAL A 753 -38.85 -19.16 20.07
CA VAL A 753 -38.07 -20.40 20.17
C VAL A 753 -38.04 -20.81 21.64
N ASP A 754 -38.17 -22.11 21.90
CA ASP A 754 -38.28 -22.70 23.23
C ASP A 754 -36.96 -22.57 24.02
N ASP A 755 -36.79 -21.43 24.70
CA ASP A 755 -35.91 -21.23 25.85
C ASP A 755 -36.41 -20.03 26.65
N GLY A 756 -36.82 -20.26 27.91
CA GLY A 756 -37.41 -19.22 28.76
C GLY A 756 -36.46 -18.06 29.07
N GLU A 757 -35.15 -18.33 29.08
CA GLU A 757 -34.11 -17.31 29.24
C GLU A 757 -33.95 -16.49 27.96
N THR A 758 -33.96 -17.14 26.80
CA THR A 758 -33.88 -16.49 25.48
C THR A 758 -35.07 -15.57 25.21
N ALA A 759 -36.29 -15.90 25.68
CA ALA A 759 -37.45 -15.01 25.57
C ALA A 759 -37.31 -13.72 26.42
N VAL A 760 -36.76 -13.83 27.64
CA VAL A 760 -36.47 -12.67 28.51
C VAL A 760 -35.33 -11.84 27.92
N ILE A 761 -34.29 -12.49 27.40
CA ILE A 761 -33.20 -11.85 26.67
C ILE A 761 -33.75 -11.13 25.43
N ILE A 762 -34.61 -11.74 24.61
CA ILE A 762 -35.25 -11.11 23.45
C ILE A 762 -36.16 -9.95 23.86
N MET A 763 -36.88 -10.00 24.99
CA MET A 763 -37.61 -8.83 25.48
C MET A 763 -36.67 -7.71 25.92
N SER A 764 -35.59 -8.03 26.63
CA SER A 764 -34.57 -7.04 27.03
C SER A 764 -33.81 -6.46 25.82
N LEU A 765 -33.56 -7.28 24.79
CA LEU A 765 -32.95 -6.90 23.52
C LEU A 765 -33.92 -6.12 22.66
N ARG A 766 -35.23 -6.41 22.64
CA ARG A 766 -36.23 -5.57 21.96
C ARG A 766 -36.44 -4.24 22.68
N GLN A 767 -36.33 -4.20 24.01
CA GLN A 767 -36.38 -2.96 24.78
C GLN A 767 -35.10 -2.14 24.59
N LYS A 768 -33.92 -2.77 24.56
CA LYS A 768 -32.65 -2.14 24.18
C LYS A 768 -32.66 -1.69 22.72
N LEU A 769 -33.11 -2.53 21.79
CA LEU A 769 -33.22 -2.21 20.37
C LEU A 769 -34.21 -1.07 20.16
N LYS A 770 -35.33 -1.03 20.89
CA LYS A 770 -36.24 0.12 20.85
C LYS A 770 -35.57 1.37 21.42
N ALA A 771 -34.90 1.30 22.57
CA ALA A 771 -34.17 2.44 23.13
C ALA A 771 -33.07 2.92 22.17
N GLN A 772 -32.33 2.00 21.54
CA GLN A 772 -31.33 2.26 20.51
C GLN A 772 -31.96 2.73 19.19
N THR A 773 -33.20 2.36 18.85
CA THR A 773 -33.91 2.87 17.67
C THR A 773 -34.40 4.29 17.95
N ASP A 774 -34.94 4.55 19.14
CA ASP A 774 -35.34 5.89 19.59
C ASP A 774 -34.08 6.80 19.70
N GLU A 775 -32.94 6.26 20.14
CA GLU A 775 -31.62 6.93 20.17
C GLU A 775 -31.02 7.11 18.78
N VAL A 776 -31.13 6.12 17.87
CA VAL A 776 -30.73 6.24 16.46
C VAL A 776 -31.60 7.26 15.74
N VAL A 777 -32.90 7.35 16.01
CA VAL A 777 -33.78 8.40 15.48
C VAL A 777 -33.40 9.78 16.04
N GLN A 778 -33.02 9.87 17.32
CA GLN A 778 -32.48 11.11 17.87
C GLN A 778 -31.11 11.47 17.26
N LEU A 779 -30.21 10.51 17.08
CA LEU A 779 -28.92 10.70 16.44
C LEU A 779 -29.08 11.05 14.97
N GLN A 780 -29.99 10.42 14.22
CA GLN A 780 -30.38 10.79 12.85
C GLN A 780 -30.92 12.22 12.80
N SER A 781 -31.79 12.63 13.73
CA SER A 781 -32.28 14.02 13.78
C SER A 781 -31.17 15.04 14.13
N LYS A 782 -30.20 14.65 14.97
CA LYS A 782 -29.00 15.45 15.26
C LYS A 782 -28.03 15.46 14.08
N LEU A 783 -27.94 14.38 13.32
CA LEU A 783 -27.08 14.23 12.15
C LEU A 783 -27.68 14.94 10.95
N GLU A 784 -29.01 15.00 10.79
CA GLU A 784 -29.71 15.92 9.88
C GLU A 784 -29.48 17.38 10.26
N ALA A 785 -29.46 17.71 11.56
CA ALA A 785 -29.13 19.06 12.03
C ALA A 785 -27.66 19.41 11.75
N LEU A 786 -26.71 18.56 12.13
CA LEU A 786 -25.28 18.74 11.87
C LEU A 786 -24.94 18.70 10.39
N THR A 787 -25.58 17.86 9.56
CA THR A 787 -25.34 17.87 8.11
C THR A 787 -25.96 19.10 7.46
N LYS A 788 -27.03 19.68 8.01
CA LYS A 788 -27.53 20.97 7.57
C LYS A 788 -26.60 22.12 7.95
N GLU A 789 -26.05 22.09 9.16
CA GLU A 789 -25.06 23.07 9.65
C GLU A 789 -23.74 22.96 8.87
N SER A 790 -23.17 21.76 8.77
CA SER A 790 -22.00 21.43 7.95
C SER A 790 -22.23 21.70 6.46
N LYS A 791 -23.46 21.55 5.93
CA LYS A 791 -23.78 21.98 4.56
C LYS A 791 -23.78 23.51 4.43
N GLN A 792 -24.27 24.24 5.42
CA GLN A 792 -24.16 25.71 5.43
C GLN A 792 -22.70 26.17 5.54
N GLU A 793 -21.89 25.54 6.40
CA GLU A 793 -20.45 25.79 6.49
C GLU A 793 -19.73 25.41 5.19
N LYS A 794 -20.07 24.28 4.58
CA LYS A 794 -19.53 23.85 3.29
C LYS A 794 -19.93 24.80 2.17
N ASP A 795 -21.16 25.29 2.13
CA ASP A 795 -21.59 26.29 1.15
C ASP A 795 -20.83 27.63 1.35
N THR A 796 -20.53 28.02 2.60
CA THR A 796 -19.67 29.20 2.87
C THR A 796 -18.20 28.96 2.50
N LEU A 797 -17.64 27.78 2.80
CA LEU A 797 -16.27 27.42 2.45
C LEU A 797 -16.11 27.23 0.94
N VAL A 798 -17.12 26.73 0.22
CA VAL A 798 -17.13 26.69 -1.25
C VAL A 798 -17.12 28.11 -1.82
N HIS A 799 -17.91 29.04 -1.29
CA HIS A 799 -17.82 30.44 -1.70
C HIS A 799 -16.46 31.10 -1.39
N GLU A 800 -15.81 30.73 -0.29
CA GLU A 800 -14.48 31.21 0.06
C GLU A 800 -13.39 30.57 -0.83
N VAL A 801 -13.51 29.28 -1.14
CA VAL A 801 -12.64 28.55 -2.09
C VAL A 801 -12.83 29.06 -3.52
N ASP A 802 -14.04 29.40 -3.96
CA ASP A 802 -14.28 30.03 -5.27
C ASP A 802 -13.63 31.42 -5.35
N SER A 803 -13.74 32.22 -4.27
CA SER A 803 -13.09 33.52 -4.14
C SER A 803 -11.56 33.40 -4.17
N LEU A 804 -11.00 32.48 -3.38
CA LEU A 804 -9.56 32.21 -3.34
C LEU A 804 -9.06 31.61 -4.65
N SER A 805 -9.83 30.73 -5.30
CA SER A 805 -9.50 30.17 -6.62
C SER A 805 -9.49 31.23 -7.71
N SER A 806 -10.42 32.19 -7.65
CA SER A 806 -10.40 33.36 -8.53
C SER A 806 -9.17 34.24 -8.28
N GLN A 807 -8.75 34.40 -7.02
CA GLN A 807 -7.52 35.14 -6.66
C GLN A 807 -6.26 34.40 -7.13
N ILE A 808 -6.19 33.08 -6.91
CA ILE A 808 -5.11 32.20 -7.39
C ILE A 808 -5.04 32.21 -8.92
N ALA A 809 -6.18 32.19 -9.63
CA ALA A 809 -6.20 32.30 -11.09
C ALA A 809 -5.62 33.64 -11.56
N THR A 810 -5.99 34.76 -10.93
CA THR A 810 -5.40 36.07 -11.27
C THR A 810 -3.91 36.17 -10.92
N LEU A 811 -3.49 35.64 -9.77
CA LEU A 811 -2.09 35.60 -9.37
C LEU A 811 -1.26 34.66 -10.25
N SER A 812 -1.80 33.52 -10.66
CA SER A 812 -1.15 32.58 -11.59
C SER A 812 -0.99 33.20 -12.98
N THR A 813 -1.98 33.97 -13.45
CA THR A 813 -1.86 34.71 -14.71
C THR A 813 -0.74 35.76 -14.63
N GLN A 814 -0.67 36.51 -13.52
CA GLN A 814 0.40 37.48 -13.27
C GLN A 814 1.78 36.82 -13.10
N LEU A 815 1.85 35.65 -12.46
CA LEU A 815 3.07 34.86 -12.31
C LEU A 815 3.55 34.36 -13.68
N GLN A 816 2.64 33.95 -14.56
CA GLN A 816 3.00 33.49 -15.90
C GLN A 816 3.42 34.64 -16.81
N GLU A 817 2.77 35.81 -16.72
CA GLU A 817 3.22 37.04 -17.40
C GLU A 817 4.62 37.47 -16.93
N THR A 818 4.89 37.46 -15.63
CA THR A 818 6.22 37.78 -15.07
C THR A 818 7.27 36.71 -15.36
N THR A 819 6.90 35.43 -15.40
CA THR A 819 7.82 34.34 -15.79
C THR A 819 8.20 34.44 -17.27
N ASN A 820 7.24 34.75 -18.15
CA ASN A 820 7.50 34.99 -19.56
C ASN A 820 8.42 36.22 -19.76
N ALA A 821 8.13 37.33 -19.07
CA ALA A 821 8.99 38.53 -19.09
C ALA A 821 10.40 38.26 -18.54
N ARG A 822 10.52 37.41 -17.51
CA ARG A 822 11.81 36.96 -16.97
C ARG A 822 12.57 36.10 -17.97
N SER A 823 11.91 35.18 -18.68
CA SER A 823 12.57 34.34 -19.69
C SER A 823 13.12 35.17 -20.85
N THR A 824 12.39 36.20 -21.31
CA THR A 824 12.91 37.15 -22.31
C THR A 824 14.09 37.96 -21.79
N LEU A 825 14.07 38.39 -20.52
CA LEU A 825 15.19 39.10 -19.88
C LEU A 825 16.42 38.21 -19.66
N GLU A 826 16.24 36.92 -19.35
CA GLU A 826 17.32 35.94 -19.24
C GLU A 826 17.94 35.63 -20.61
N GLU A 827 17.13 35.56 -21.68
CA GLU A 827 17.61 35.43 -23.06
C GLU A 827 18.40 36.67 -23.50
N GLU A 828 17.88 37.88 -23.27
CA GLU A 828 18.60 39.15 -23.49
C GLU A 828 19.90 39.25 -22.68
N LEU A 829 19.90 38.84 -21.40
CA LEU A 829 21.12 38.78 -20.58
C LEU A 829 22.13 37.77 -21.12
N SER A 830 21.68 36.63 -21.67
CA SER A 830 22.58 35.64 -22.27
C SER A 830 23.29 36.20 -23.52
N ILE A 831 22.55 36.93 -24.36
CA ILE A 831 23.08 37.62 -25.54
C ILE A 831 24.09 38.69 -25.11
N LEU A 832 23.72 39.55 -24.16
CA LEU A 832 24.58 40.63 -23.67
C LEU A 832 25.84 40.11 -22.97
N LYS A 833 25.76 38.95 -22.29
CA LYS A 833 26.90 38.28 -21.65
C LYS A 833 27.85 37.68 -22.69
N ASN A 834 27.34 37.10 -23.77
CA ASN A 834 28.15 36.62 -24.89
C ASN A 834 28.82 37.80 -25.64
N GLU A 835 28.12 38.92 -25.82
CA GLU A 835 28.72 40.15 -26.36
C GLU A 835 29.83 40.69 -25.42
N TYR A 836 29.61 40.69 -24.10
CA TYR A 836 30.60 41.10 -23.12
C TYR A 836 31.85 40.21 -23.12
N GLU A 837 31.72 38.88 -23.22
CA GLU A 837 32.88 37.99 -23.37
C GLU A 837 33.63 38.25 -24.68
N SER A 838 32.92 38.48 -25.80
CA SER A 838 33.56 38.85 -27.06
C SER A 838 34.33 40.17 -26.98
N LEU A 839 33.79 41.17 -26.28
CA LEU A 839 34.44 42.46 -26.04
C LEU A 839 35.64 42.33 -25.09
N LYS A 840 35.58 41.42 -24.12
CA LYS A 840 36.68 41.09 -23.20
C LYS A 840 37.84 40.41 -23.93
N ASP A 841 37.55 39.49 -24.84
CA ASP A 841 38.56 38.87 -25.71
C ASP A 841 39.21 39.90 -26.64
N ILE A 842 38.40 40.78 -27.26
CA ILE A 842 38.90 41.92 -28.05
C ILE A 842 39.78 42.83 -27.19
N ALA A 843 39.38 43.16 -25.96
CA ALA A 843 40.19 43.99 -25.04
C ALA A 843 41.52 43.32 -24.68
N SER A 844 41.54 42.00 -24.46
CA SER A 844 42.79 41.27 -24.20
C SER A 844 43.76 41.32 -25.40
N SER A 845 43.23 41.26 -26.64
CA SER A 845 44.02 41.42 -27.86
C SER A 845 44.49 42.87 -28.09
N ALA A 846 43.69 43.85 -27.66
CA ALA A 846 44.09 45.26 -27.67
C ALA A 846 45.23 45.52 -26.66
N GLU A 847 45.23 44.83 -25.52
CA GLU A 847 46.28 44.96 -24.51
C GLU A 847 47.61 44.29 -24.96
N SER A 848 47.54 43.18 -25.70
CA SER A 848 48.74 42.60 -26.33
C SER A 848 49.32 43.50 -27.42
N THR A 849 48.48 44.04 -28.31
CA THR A 849 48.92 44.97 -29.37
C THR A 849 49.43 46.30 -28.79
N LYS A 850 48.90 46.78 -27.66
CA LYS A 850 49.47 47.90 -26.91
C LYS A 850 50.90 47.58 -26.41
N SER A 851 51.15 46.39 -25.89
CA SER A 851 52.50 45.97 -25.45
C SER A 851 53.50 45.90 -26.61
N GLU A 852 53.04 45.47 -27.79
CA GLU A 852 53.85 45.52 -29.03
C GLU A 852 54.09 46.96 -29.51
N LEU A 853 53.08 47.81 -29.45
CA LEU A 853 53.19 49.24 -29.80
C LEU A 853 54.14 49.98 -28.85
N GLU A 854 54.14 49.65 -27.55
CA GLU A 854 55.07 50.20 -26.56
C GLU A 854 56.52 49.80 -26.90
N LYS A 855 56.80 48.55 -27.30
CA LYS A 855 58.12 48.13 -27.80
C LYS A 855 58.53 48.90 -29.06
N VAL A 856 57.66 48.98 -30.06
CA VAL A 856 57.94 49.74 -31.31
C VAL A 856 58.13 51.23 -31.02
N SER A 857 57.44 51.80 -30.02
CA SER A 857 57.62 53.19 -29.60
C SER A 857 58.98 53.42 -28.92
N ALA A 858 59.48 52.45 -28.14
CA ALA A 858 60.80 52.49 -27.54
C ALA A 858 61.91 52.39 -28.60
N GLU A 859 61.74 51.52 -29.60
CA GLU A 859 62.64 51.45 -30.76
C GLU A 859 62.63 52.77 -31.55
N LEU A 860 61.45 53.35 -31.83
CA LEU A 860 61.33 54.68 -32.45
C LEU A 860 61.94 55.82 -31.62
N ALA A 861 61.91 55.74 -30.29
CA ALA A 861 62.56 56.71 -29.42
C ALA A 861 64.09 56.64 -29.56
N THR A 862 64.67 55.44 -29.58
CA THR A 862 66.12 55.28 -29.83
C THR A 862 66.52 55.75 -31.24
N LEU A 863 65.67 55.51 -32.25
CA LEU A 863 65.87 56.00 -33.61
C LEU A 863 65.79 57.54 -33.67
N LYS A 864 64.84 58.16 -32.94
CA LYS A 864 64.79 59.63 -32.78
C LYS A 864 66.04 60.19 -32.13
N ASP A 865 66.53 59.61 -31.03
CA ASP A 865 67.77 60.05 -30.38
C ASP A 865 69.00 59.99 -31.32
N THR A 866 69.06 58.99 -32.21
CA THR A 866 70.11 58.93 -33.24
C THR A 866 69.92 59.97 -34.35
N HIS A 867 68.69 60.30 -34.71
CA HIS A 867 68.37 61.34 -35.71
C HIS A 867 68.57 62.76 -35.15
N GLU A 868 68.25 62.99 -33.87
CA GLU A 868 68.35 64.32 -33.25
C GLU A 868 69.82 64.73 -33.04
N LYS A 869 70.69 63.77 -32.66
CA LYS A 869 72.15 63.94 -32.68
C LYS A 869 72.68 64.28 -34.08
N ALA A 870 72.19 63.62 -35.13
CA ALA A 870 72.56 63.94 -36.51
C ALA A 870 72.02 65.30 -37.00
N SER A 871 70.86 65.75 -36.52
CA SER A 871 70.27 67.04 -36.90
C SER A 871 70.92 68.25 -36.24
N SER A 872 71.62 68.05 -35.11
CA SER A 872 72.29 69.12 -34.35
C SER A 872 73.49 69.75 -35.07
N GLU A 873 73.96 69.18 -36.19
CA GLU A 873 75.06 69.73 -36.99
C GLU A 873 74.65 70.72 -38.10
N LEU A 874 73.36 70.99 -38.36
CA LEU A 874 72.94 71.66 -39.62
C LEU A 874 71.89 72.81 -39.59
N SER A 875 71.44 73.37 -38.46
CA SER A 875 70.38 74.42 -38.51
C SER A 875 70.46 75.59 -37.51
N LEU A 876 71.55 76.35 -37.54
CA LEU A 876 71.62 77.69 -36.94
C LEU A 876 70.80 78.74 -37.73
N ALA A 877 69.46 78.82 -37.58
CA ALA A 877 68.68 79.97 -38.08
C ALA A 877 67.28 80.25 -37.47
N LYS A 878 67.29 80.95 -36.32
CA LYS A 878 66.37 82.08 -35.95
C LYS A 878 64.89 81.84 -35.59
N ALA A 879 64.36 82.78 -34.80
CA ALA A 879 63.04 82.81 -34.16
C ALA A 879 62.37 84.21 -34.25
N SER A 880 61.07 84.36 -33.89
CA SER A 880 60.58 85.23 -32.78
C SER A 880 59.14 85.81 -32.89
N SER A 881 58.45 85.90 -31.72
CA SER A 881 57.46 86.95 -31.30
C SER A 881 56.04 86.95 -31.94
N LYS A 882 54.95 87.57 -31.41
CA LYS A 882 54.60 88.15 -30.08
C LYS A 882 53.05 88.34 -29.93
N SER A 883 52.58 88.77 -28.75
CA SER A 883 51.16 88.89 -28.29
C SER A 883 50.38 90.17 -28.71
N ARG A 884 49.04 90.04 -28.90
CA ARG A 884 47.96 91.09 -28.83
C ARG A 884 46.56 90.42 -29.07
N GLU A 885 45.37 90.93 -28.74
CA GLU A 885 44.87 92.06 -27.90
C GLU A 885 43.38 91.82 -27.46
N THR A 886 42.84 92.64 -26.55
CA THR A 886 41.42 92.70 -26.09
C THR A 886 40.40 93.12 -27.15
N LYS A 887 39.15 92.56 -27.19
CA LYS A 887 37.97 93.27 -27.74
C LYS A 887 36.53 92.74 -27.53
N LEU A 888 36.26 91.50 -27.10
CA LEU A 888 34.90 90.92 -27.23
C LEU A 888 33.90 91.15 -26.06
N LYS A 889 34.19 92.03 -25.09
CA LYS A 889 33.26 92.38 -24.00
C LYS A 889 32.12 93.34 -24.39
N ASP A 890 31.93 93.60 -25.69
CA ASP A 890 31.13 94.72 -26.20
C ASP A 890 29.94 94.28 -27.11
N LEU A 891 29.62 92.98 -27.13
CA LEU A 891 28.52 92.42 -27.95
C LEU A 891 27.45 91.64 -27.15
N GLU A 892 27.72 91.22 -25.92
CA GLU A 892 26.72 90.58 -25.04
C GLU A 892 25.53 91.51 -24.72
N ALA A 893 25.69 92.82 -24.94
CA ALA A 893 24.63 93.82 -24.82
C ALA A 893 23.66 93.91 -26.02
N LYS A 894 23.86 93.14 -27.11
CA LYS A 894 23.01 93.21 -28.32
C LYS A 894 22.13 92.00 -28.60
N VAL A 895 22.35 90.86 -27.94
CA VAL A 895 21.52 89.65 -28.15
C VAL A 895 20.23 89.70 -27.33
N LYS A 896 20.20 90.46 -26.24
CA LYS A 896 19.05 90.55 -25.31
C LYS A 896 17.85 91.36 -25.82
N ASP A 897 17.90 91.92 -27.04
CA ASP A 897 16.96 92.95 -27.51
C ASP A 897 16.24 92.60 -28.83
N LEU A 898 16.32 91.34 -29.30
CA LEU A 898 15.75 90.93 -30.60
C LEU A 898 14.94 89.62 -30.66
N GLU A 899 14.94 88.77 -29.63
CA GLU A 899 14.00 87.61 -29.62
C GLU A 899 12.58 88.00 -29.18
N GLU A 900 12.40 89.18 -28.56
CA GLU A 900 11.08 89.70 -28.18
C GLU A 900 10.48 90.66 -29.23
N LYS A 901 10.43 90.23 -30.51
CA LYS A 901 9.46 90.65 -31.57
C LYS A 901 9.81 90.10 -32.97
N ALA A 902 9.27 88.92 -33.35
CA ALA A 902 8.83 88.64 -34.72
C ALA A 902 8.08 87.29 -34.88
N LYS A 903 6.95 87.11 -34.19
CA LYS A 903 5.93 86.15 -34.65
C LYS A 903 5.09 86.80 -35.76
N SER A 904 5.60 86.84 -37.01
CA SER A 904 4.74 86.96 -38.20
C SER A 904 5.49 86.74 -39.54
N ALA A 905 5.33 85.54 -40.12
CA ALA A 905 5.25 85.27 -41.57
C ALA A 905 6.50 85.57 -42.47
N PRO A 906 6.47 85.23 -43.77
CA PRO A 906 6.29 83.89 -44.36
C PRO A 906 7.51 83.52 -45.27
N PRO A 907 7.43 82.81 -46.42
CA PRO A 907 7.71 81.37 -46.46
C PRO A 907 8.85 81.04 -47.48
N PRO A 908 8.90 79.92 -48.26
CA PRO A 908 10.16 79.18 -48.45
C PRO A 908 10.80 79.31 -49.86
N SER A 909 12.08 78.94 -50.00
CA SER A 909 12.58 78.03 -51.06
C SER A 909 14.11 77.85 -51.09
N ASN A 910 14.52 76.59 -51.20
CA ASN A 910 15.67 76.03 -51.94
C ASN A 910 17.15 76.42 -51.69
N THR A 911 17.95 75.35 -51.78
CA THR A 911 19.36 75.23 -52.20
C THR A 911 20.47 75.73 -51.29
N ASP A 912 21.10 74.72 -50.65
CA ASP A 912 22.54 74.48 -50.52
C ASP A 912 23.46 75.56 -49.97
N ASN A 913 23.94 75.31 -48.74
CA ASN A 913 25.11 75.95 -48.15
C ASN A 913 26.24 74.91 -48.03
N ALA A 914 27.45 75.28 -48.44
CA ALA A 914 28.59 74.36 -48.41
C ALA A 914 29.35 74.37 -47.06
N SER A 915 29.55 73.17 -46.51
CA SER A 915 30.66 72.71 -45.64
C SER A 915 30.86 73.24 -44.20
N SER A 916 31.31 72.30 -43.34
CA SER A 916 31.97 72.44 -42.02
C SER A 916 31.05 72.43 -40.77
N GLU A 917 30.43 71.33 -40.32
CA GLU A 917 30.89 69.96 -40.00
C GLU A 917 31.66 69.74 -38.67
N GLU A 918 32.14 70.78 -37.99
CA GLU A 918 32.77 70.61 -36.65
C GLU A 918 31.83 70.95 -35.48
N ASP A 919 31.03 72.02 -35.57
CA ASP A 919 30.14 72.46 -34.47
C ASP A 919 28.97 71.51 -34.16
N LYS A 920 28.68 70.55 -35.04
CA LYS A 920 27.58 69.58 -34.85
C LYS A 920 27.94 68.45 -33.89
N LYS A 921 29.21 68.03 -33.82
CA LYS A 921 29.66 66.90 -32.98
C LYS A 921 29.78 67.24 -31.50
N ALA A 922 30.16 68.48 -31.16
CA ALA A 922 30.36 68.89 -29.77
C ALA A 922 29.05 68.97 -28.96
N LEU A 923 27.93 69.29 -29.61
CA LEU A 923 26.60 69.28 -28.99
C LEU A 923 26.03 67.87 -28.81
N GLU A 924 26.35 66.95 -29.71
CA GLU A 924 25.84 65.57 -29.69
C GLU A 924 26.52 64.70 -28.60
N VAL A 925 27.81 64.91 -28.33
CA VAL A 925 28.52 64.22 -27.24
C VAL A 925 27.95 64.62 -25.88
N LYS A 926 27.75 65.92 -25.65
CA LYS A 926 27.19 66.41 -24.37
C LYS A 926 25.74 66.04 -24.14
N SER A 927 24.93 65.80 -25.18
CA SER A 927 23.59 65.24 -24.97
C SER A 927 23.64 63.78 -24.53
N LYS A 928 24.58 62.99 -25.07
CA LYS A 928 24.75 61.57 -24.72
C LYS A 928 25.24 61.38 -23.29
N GLU A 929 26.23 62.15 -22.85
CA GLU A 929 26.68 62.15 -21.43
C GLU A 929 25.54 62.52 -20.45
N LEU A 930 24.64 63.43 -20.85
CA LEU A 930 23.52 63.87 -20.02
C LEU A 930 22.38 62.84 -19.97
N ASP A 931 22.17 62.08 -21.03
CA ASP A 931 21.18 61.00 -21.06
C ASP A 931 21.71 59.70 -20.41
N GLU A 932 23.01 59.39 -20.48
CA GLU A 932 23.64 58.33 -19.68
C GLU A 932 23.56 58.64 -18.17
N LEU A 933 23.85 59.88 -17.75
CA LEU A 933 23.69 60.30 -16.35
C LEU A 933 22.24 60.23 -15.87
N LYS A 934 21.24 60.52 -16.72
CA LYS A 934 19.83 60.29 -16.38
C LYS A 934 19.50 58.81 -16.27
N LYS A 935 20.02 57.96 -17.17
CA LYS A 935 19.76 56.51 -17.15
C LYS A 935 20.30 55.89 -15.85
N SER A 936 21.54 56.23 -15.48
CA SER A 936 22.15 55.79 -14.21
C SER A 936 21.41 56.31 -12.97
N LEU A 937 20.82 57.52 -13.03
CA LEU A 937 19.98 58.07 -11.96
C LEU A 937 18.64 57.32 -11.83
N GLU A 938 18.03 56.93 -12.95
CA GLU A 938 16.77 56.18 -12.96
C GLU A 938 16.97 54.71 -12.53
N GLU A 939 18.09 54.08 -12.95
CA GLU A 939 18.52 52.75 -12.46
C GLU A 939 18.86 52.76 -10.96
N SER A 940 19.47 53.83 -10.45
CA SER A 940 19.71 54.00 -9.01
C SER A 940 18.40 54.23 -8.23
N LYS A 941 17.39 54.84 -8.85
CA LYS A 941 16.06 55.02 -8.25
C LYS A 941 15.27 53.72 -8.16
N SER A 942 15.24 52.91 -9.22
CA SER A 942 14.51 51.64 -9.20
C SER A 942 15.13 50.66 -8.19
N ALA A 943 16.47 50.65 -8.05
CA ALA A 943 17.15 49.91 -6.99
C ALA A 943 16.83 50.45 -5.57
N LEU A 944 16.63 51.76 -5.42
CA LEU A 944 16.20 52.35 -4.14
C LEU A 944 14.74 52.00 -3.82
N GLU A 945 13.86 51.95 -4.82
CA GLU A 945 12.45 51.56 -4.66
C GLU A 945 12.30 50.06 -4.35
N SER A 946 13.11 49.18 -4.95
CA SER A 946 13.12 47.75 -4.58
C SER A 946 13.63 47.53 -3.16
N ALA A 947 14.73 48.19 -2.77
CA ALA A 947 15.26 48.14 -1.41
C ALA A 947 14.27 48.72 -0.37
N GLN A 948 13.49 49.75 -0.73
CA GLN A 948 12.41 50.27 0.13
C GLN A 948 11.21 49.32 0.25
N LYS A 949 10.95 48.48 -0.76
CA LYS A 949 9.92 47.43 -0.69
C LYS A 949 10.37 46.29 0.22
N GLU A 950 11.58 45.79 0.05
CA GLU A 950 12.19 44.76 0.91
C GLU A 950 12.28 45.21 2.38
N LEU A 951 12.64 46.48 2.63
CA LEU A 951 12.66 47.05 3.98
C LEU A 951 11.26 47.13 4.61
N LYS A 952 10.21 47.39 3.83
CA LYS A 952 8.82 47.37 4.33
C LYS A 952 8.35 45.96 4.67
N GLU A 953 8.60 44.99 3.78
CA GLU A 953 8.26 43.58 4.03
C GLU A 953 9.01 43.04 5.27
N LYS A 954 10.25 43.51 5.53
CA LYS A 954 10.98 43.20 6.76
C LYS A 954 10.34 43.81 8.02
N ILE A 955 9.93 45.08 7.98
CA ILE A 955 9.26 45.74 9.12
C ILE A 955 7.93 45.03 9.45
N GLU A 956 7.17 44.63 8.43
CA GLU A 956 5.92 43.89 8.61
C GLU A 956 6.15 42.47 9.17
N LEU A 957 7.26 41.81 8.80
CA LEU A 957 7.70 40.56 9.43
C LEU A 957 8.14 40.74 10.89
N GLU A 958 8.87 41.81 11.23
CA GLU A 958 9.28 42.12 12.62
C GLU A 958 8.08 42.47 13.52
N GLU A 959 7.07 43.19 13.01
CA GLU A 959 5.81 43.43 13.74
C GLU A 959 5.00 42.13 13.92
N ARG A 960 4.96 41.26 12.90
CA ARG A 960 4.28 39.96 13.00
C ARG A 960 4.97 39.03 14.01
N LEU A 961 6.30 38.97 14.02
CA LEU A 961 7.08 38.17 14.98
C LEU A 961 6.74 38.58 16.42
N LYS A 962 6.85 39.88 16.75
CA LYS A 962 6.49 40.43 18.07
C LYS A 962 5.03 40.15 18.46
N SER A 963 4.10 40.28 17.51
CA SER A 963 2.69 39.95 17.76
C SER A 963 2.45 38.46 18.03
N SER A 964 3.34 37.57 17.57
CA SER A 964 3.29 36.13 17.82
C SER A 964 3.94 35.78 19.16
N GLU A 965 5.09 36.38 19.48
CA GLU A 965 5.77 36.26 20.78
C GLU A 965 4.85 36.71 21.94
N GLU A 966 4.17 37.86 21.80
CA GLU A 966 3.18 38.31 22.78
C GLU A 966 2.03 37.30 22.95
N LYS A 967 1.53 36.72 21.86
CA LYS A 967 0.46 35.71 21.91
C LYS A 967 0.90 34.42 22.59
N VAL A 968 2.08 33.89 22.24
CA VAL A 968 2.68 32.70 22.90
C VAL A 968 2.78 32.95 24.41
N SER A 969 3.32 34.10 24.83
CA SER A 969 3.41 34.46 26.26
C SER A 969 2.04 34.54 26.95
N SER A 970 1.00 34.98 26.24
CA SER A 970 -0.37 35.04 26.76
C SER A 970 -1.02 33.66 26.88
N GLY A 971 -0.77 32.76 25.92
CA GLY A 971 -1.23 31.38 25.93
C GLY A 971 -0.57 30.55 27.03
N GLU A 972 0.75 30.71 27.23
CA GLU A 972 1.49 30.00 28.28
C GLU A 972 0.96 30.33 29.69
N ASN A 973 0.65 31.62 29.94
CA ASN A 973 0.04 32.06 31.20
C ASN A 973 -1.36 31.48 31.41
N ARG A 974 -2.15 31.33 30.33
CA ARG A 974 -3.52 30.84 30.39
C ARG A 974 -3.58 29.31 30.58
N SER A 975 -2.70 28.59 29.90
CA SER A 975 -2.47 27.15 30.11
C SER A 975 -2.08 26.85 31.57
N LYS A 976 -1.20 27.66 32.17
CA LYS A 976 -0.87 27.58 33.61
C LYS A 976 -2.10 27.85 34.51
N GLU A 977 -2.96 28.80 34.17
CA GLU A 977 -4.20 29.07 34.92
C GLU A 977 -5.20 27.89 34.83
N LEU A 978 -5.30 27.22 33.68
CA LEU A 978 -6.10 26.00 33.51
C LEU A 978 -5.50 24.79 34.24
N GLU A 979 -4.17 24.66 34.29
CA GLU A 979 -3.48 23.63 35.07
C GLU A 979 -3.70 23.81 36.58
N GLU A 980 -3.64 25.04 37.10
CA GLU A 980 -4.02 25.30 38.50
C GLU A 980 -5.50 24.96 38.75
N LYS A 981 -6.43 25.37 37.87
CA LYS A 981 -7.86 25.07 38.01
C LYS A 981 -8.14 23.58 38.04
N THR A 982 -7.64 22.82 37.07
CA THR A 982 -7.78 21.36 37.01
C THR A 982 -7.19 20.69 38.25
N SER A 983 -5.99 21.09 38.71
CA SER A 983 -5.41 20.59 39.96
C SER A 983 -6.27 20.90 41.21
N THR A 984 -6.93 22.07 41.27
CA THR A 984 -7.84 22.37 42.39
C THR A 984 -9.17 21.61 42.32
N LEU A 985 -9.64 21.23 41.12
CA LEU A 985 -10.83 20.40 40.95
C LEU A 985 -10.54 18.95 41.34
N GLU A 986 -9.42 18.38 40.91
CA GLU A 986 -8.98 17.02 41.30
C GLU A 986 -8.88 16.88 42.82
N LYS A 987 -8.22 17.83 43.51
CA LYS A 987 -8.14 17.84 44.99
C LYS A 987 -9.51 17.94 45.66
N LYS A 988 -10.46 18.67 45.08
CA LYS A 988 -11.85 18.76 45.62
C LYS A 988 -12.63 17.47 45.41
N ILE A 989 -12.44 16.80 44.29
CA ILE A 989 -13.04 15.48 44.00
C ILE A 989 -12.49 14.45 44.98
N GLU A 990 -11.16 14.36 45.15
CA GLU A 990 -10.53 13.45 46.11
C GLU A 990 -11.01 13.71 47.56
N GLU A 991 -11.13 14.98 47.97
CA GLU A 991 -11.71 15.34 49.26
C GLU A 991 -13.18 14.91 49.42
N LEU A 992 -13.99 14.98 48.35
CA LEU A 992 -15.41 14.63 48.38
C LEU A 992 -15.63 13.11 48.29
N GLU A 993 -14.83 12.39 47.51
CA GLU A 993 -14.79 10.92 47.51
C GLU A 993 -14.41 10.38 48.89
N ASN A 994 -13.42 10.96 49.55
CA ASN A 994 -13.04 10.55 50.90
C ASN A 994 -14.17 10.85 51.92
N LYS A 995 -14.93 11.93 51.71
CA LYS A 995 -16.17 12.22 52.47
C LYS A 995 -17.33 11.27 52.11
N LEU A 996 -17.39 10.76 50.88
CA LEU A 996 -18.35 9.75 50.44
C LEU A 996 -18.04 8.38 51.09
N LYS A 997 -16.80 7.89 50.94
CA LYS A 997 -16.31 6.63 51.54
C LYS A 997 -16.49 6.60 53.07
N THR A 998 -16.31 7.74 53.75
CA THR A 998 -16.58 7.86 55.19
C THR A 998 -18.08 7.97 55.55
N ALA A 999 -18.92 8.54 54.67
CA ALA A 999 -20.37 8.54 54.84
C ALA A 999 -21.02 7.17 54.57
N GLU A 1000 -20.49 6.40 53.63
CA GLU A 1000 -20.95 5.05 53.30
C GLU A 1000 -20.56 4.02 54.36
N SER A 1001 -19.31 4.07 54.85
CA SER A 1001 -18.86 3.21 55.96
C SER A 1001 -19.53 3.52 57.31
N ALA A 1002 -20.18 4.69 57.44
CA ALA A 1002 -21.04 5.02 58.59
C ALA A 1002 -22.46 4.43 58.51
N ALA A 1003 -22.84 3.73 57.43
CA ALA A 1003 -24.13 3.07 57.29
C ALA A 1003 -24.06 1.61 57.81
N PRO A 1004 -24.72 1.26 58.94
CA PRO A 1004 -24.63 -0.08 59.51
C PRO A 1004 -25.36 -1.13 58.68
N ALA A 1005 -24.75 -2.29 58.51
CA ALA A 1005 -25.36 -3.43 57.85
C ALA A 1005 -26.31 -4.19 58.79
N GLN A 1006 -27.53 -4.45 58.29
CA GLN A 1006 -28.59 -5.30 58.87
C GLN A 1006 -29.27 -4.84 60.18
N GLY A 1007 -30.56 -5.19 60.29
CA GLY A 1007 -31.37 -5.05 61.51
C GLY A 1007 -32.47 -4.00 61.39
N GLY A 1008 -33.74 -4.43 61.33
CA GLY A 1008 -34.88 -3.53 61.22
C GLY A 1008 -35.13 -2.72 62.52
N GLY A 1009 -35.27 -1.41 62.37
CA GLY A 1009 -35.64 -0.50 63.45
C GLY A 1009 -35.74 0.93 62.92
N GLY A 1010 -36.92 1.54 62.98
CA GLY A 1010 -37.14 2.87 62.41
C GLY A 1010 -36.40 3.96 63.18
N GLY A 1011 -35.58 4.74 62.48
CA GLY A 1011 -34.92 5.94 63.00
C GLY A 1011 -34.47 6.84 61.85
N GLU A 1012 -34.77 8.14 61.93
CA GLU A 1012 -34.59 9.09 60.82
C GLU A 1012 -33.12 9.27 60.38
N SER A 1013 -32.15 8.96 61.25
CA SER A 1013 -30.72 9.14 60.99
C SER A 1013 -30.18 8.30 59.82
N GLY A 1014 -30.60 7.03 59.68
CA GLY A 1014 -30.13 6.16 58.59
C GLY A 1014 -30.62 6.61 57.20
N LYS A 1015 -31.81 7.21 57.14
CA LYS A 1015 -32.36 7.78 55.90
C LYS A 1015 -31.69 9.11 55.55
N ALA A 1016 -31.35 9.91 56.55
CA ALA A 1016 -30.56 11.14 56.38
C ALA A 1016 -29.12 10.84 55.91
N ALA A 1017 -28.46 9.81 56.46
CA ALA A 1017 -27.12 9.38 56.03
C ALA A 1017 -27.11 8.93 54.55
N LYS A 1018 -28.05 8.07 54.13
CA LYS A 1018 -28.19 7.69 52.71
C LYS A 1018 -28.51 8.86 51.79
N LYS A 1019 -29.36 9.81 52.22
CA LYS A 1019 -29.62 11.03 51.44
C LYS A 1019 -28.37 11.88 51.28
N ARG A 1020 -27.58 12.05 52.34
CA ARG A 1020 -26.32 12.81 52.32
C ARG A 1020 -25.24 12.13 51.46
N ALA A 1021 -25.16 10.80 51.45
CA ALA A 1021 -24.29 10.07 50.55
C ALA A 1021 -24.69 10.30 49.07
N ALA A 1022 -25.98 10.18 48.74
CA ALA A 1022 -26.47 10.47 47.38
C ALA A 1022 -26.27 11.95 46.95
N GLU A 1023 -26.40 12.90 47.88
CA GLU A 1023 -26.09 14.32 47.64
C GLU A 1023 -24.59 14.59 47.47
N LEU A 1024 -23.71 13.76 48.02
CA LEU A 1024 -22.26 13.81 47.81
C LEU A 1024 -21.86 13.15 46.48
N ASP A 1025 -22.41 11.98 46.17
CA ASP A 1025 -22.20 11.26 44.89
C ASP A 1025 -22.61 12.11 43.67
N ASN A 1026 -23.77 12.78 43.73
CA ASN A 1026 -24.17 13.71 42.69
C ASN A 1026 -23.21 14.90 42.53
N LYS A 1027 -22.61 15.40 43.62
CA LYS A 1027 -21.63 16.50 43.58
C LYS A 1027 -20.25 16.06 43.10
N VAL A 1028 -19.86 14.83 43.37
CA VAL A 1028 -18.66 14.22 42.76
C VAL A 1028 -18.86 14.18 41.25
N LYS A 1029 -19.97 13.62 40.76
CA LYS A 1029 -20.29 13.56 39.32
C LYS A 1029 -20.40 14.92 38.62
N GLU A 1030 -20.93 15.93 39.31
CA GLU A 1030 -20.98 17.30 38.80
C GLU A 1030 -19.58 17.92 38.67
N LEU A 1031 -18.69 17.66 39.64
CA LEU A 1031 -17.30 18.13 39.61
C LEU A 1031 -16.41 17.31 38.67
N GLU A 1032 -16.62 16.00 38.53
CA GLU A 1032 -15.97 15.14 37.52
C GLU A 1032 -16.29 15.65 36.11
N LYS A 1033 -17.55 15.97 35.82
CA LYS A 1033 -17.94 16.57 34.54
C LYS A 1033 -17.28 17.94 34.33
N SER A 1034 -17.24 18.78 35.36
CA SER A 1034 -16.55 20.08 35.28
C SER A 1034 -15.03 19.96 35.19
N LEU A 1035 -14.42 18.88 35.67
CA LEU A 1035 -13.01 18.59 35.49
C LEU A 1035 -12.73 18.18 34.05
N GLU A 1036 -13.57 17.32 33.48
CA GLU A 1036 -13.44 16.88 32.09
C GLU A 1036 -13.58 18.07 31.12
N GLU A 1037 -14.58 18.94 31.32
CA GLU A 1037 -14.79 20.17 30.54
C GLU A 1037 -13.65 21.20 30.66
N GLU A 1038 -12.81 21.13 31.71
CA GLU A 1038 -11.60 21.97 31.84
C GLU A 1038 -10.34 21.25 31.33
N LYS A 1039 -10.32 19.91 31.34
CA LYS A 1039 -9.26 19.10 30.71
C LYS A 1039 -9.31 19.22 29.18
N THR A 1040 -10.49 19.11 28.57
CA THR A 1040 -10.61 19.30 27.11
C THR A 1040 -10.17 20.70 26.68
N LYS A 1041 -10.57 21.76 27.40
CA LYS A 1041 -10.10 23.12 27.14
C LYS A 1041 -8.60 23.27 27.31
N ARG A 1042 -7.99 22.60 28.30
CA ARG A 1042 -6.53 22.59 28.47
C ARG A 1042 -5.84 21.92 27.30
N GLU A 1043 -6.37 20.80 26.80
CA GLU A 1043 -5.83 20.12 25.61
C GLU A 1043 -5.99 20.95 24.33
N GLU A 1044 -7.11 21.67 24.19
CA GLU A 1044 -7.35 22.63 23.09
C GLU A 1044 -6.37 23.82 23.16
N GLU A 1045 -6.29 24.55 24.29
CA GLU A 1045 -5.36 25.67 24.48
C GLU A 1045 -3.88 25.22 24.40
N SER A 1046 -3.56 23.97 24.77
CA SER A 1046 -2.20 23.42 24.62
C SER A 1046 -1.84 23.14 23.16
N LYS A 1047 -2.78 22.69 22.33
CA LYS A 1047 -2.55 22.51 20.88
C LYS A 1047 -2.41 23.85 20.18
N GLU A 1048 -3.28 24.82 20.47
CA GLU A 1048 -3.15 26.19 19.96
C GLU A 1048 -1.80 26.81 20.33
N HIS A 1049 -1.29 26.54 21.53
CA HIS A 1049 0.04 27.01 21.96
C HIS A 1049 1.19 26.29 21.22
N GLU A 1050 1.08 24.99 20.96
CA GLU A 1050 2.06 24.21 20.19
C GLU A 1050 2.11 24.66 18.72
N ASP A 1051 0.95 24.88 18.09
CA ASP A 1051 0.85 25.43 16.73
C ASP A 1051 1.45 26.85 16.64
N LEU A 1052 1.24 27.69 17.65
CA LEU A 1052 1.85 29.04 17.73
C LEU A 1052 3.37 29.01 17.94
N LEU A 1053 3.91 27.99 18.62
CA LEU A 1053 5.36 27.78 18.73
C LEU A 1053 5.96 27.35 17.38
N VAL A 1054 5.33 26.41 16.67
CA VAL A 1054 5.77 26.01 15.32
C VAL A 1054 5.76 27.21 14.36
N LEU A 1055 4.72 28.05 14.41
CA LEU A 1055 4.67 29.29 13.62
C LEU A 1055 5.78 30.28 14.00
N LEU A 1056 6.15 30.36 15.28
CA LEU A 1056 7.25 31.21 15.73
C LEU A 1056 8.61 30.69 15.24
N ASP A 1057 8.83 29.37 15.27
CA ASP A 1057 10.04 28.73 14.74
C ASP A 1057 10.15 28.93 13.21
N GLU A 1058 9.07 28.78 12.45
CA GLU A 1058 9.06 29.04 11.01
C GLU A 1058 9.38 30.52 10.68
N LEU A 1059 8.78 31.47 11.40
CA LEU A 1059 9.06 32.89 11.23
C LEU A 1059 10.50 33.25 11.62
N THR A 1060 11.04 32.60 12.65
CA THR A 1060 12.43 32.79 13.11
C THR A 1060 13.44 32.18 12.14
N ALA A 1061 13.16 30.98 11.61
CA ALA A 1061 13.96 30.36 10.55
C ALA A 1061 13.97 31.22 9.28
N LYS A 1062 12.83 31.80 8.91
CA LYS A 1062 12.73 32.73 7.78
C LYS A 1062 13.52 34.03 8.02
N ARG A 1063 13.40 34.64 9.22
CA ARG A 1063 14.21 35.80 9.65
C ARG A 1063 15.71 35.52 9.50
N ASN A 1064 16.16 34.35 9.95
CA ASN A 1064 17.58 33.96 9.92
C ASN A 1064 18.05 33.67 8.48
N ALA A 1065 17.22 33.06 7.64
CA ALA A 1065 17.52 32.86 6.22
C ALA A 1065 17.65 34.19 5.45
N ASP A 1066 16.81 35.18 5.76
CA ASP A 1066 16.86 36.49 5.11
C ASP A 1066 18.02 37.37 5.67
N LYS A 1067 18.34 37.29 6.98
CA LYS A 1067 19.61 37.84 7.53
C LYS A 1067 20.82 37.28 6.75
N LYS A 1068 20.84 35.97 6.47
CA LYS A 1068 21.93 35.31 5.74
C LYS A 1068 22.07 35.80 4.29
N LYS A 1069 20.96 35.89 3.54
CA LYS A 1069 20.97 36.42 2.16
C LYS A 1069 21.47 37.87 2.09
N LEU A 1070 21.16 38.70 3.08
CA LEU A 1070 21.63 40.08 3.15
C LEU A 1070 23.16 40.15 3.42
N LYS A 1071 23.68 39.32 4.33
CA LYS A 1071 25.13 39.15 4.54
C LYS A 1071 25.84 38.66 3.25
N GLU A 1072 25.24 37.70 2.53
CA GLU A 1072 25.74 37.21 1.23
C GLU A 1072 25.70 38.28 0.13
N SER A 1073 24.76 39.23 0.20
CA SER A 1073 24.63 40.35 -0.73
C SER A 1073 25.54 41.55 -0.42
N GLY A 1074 26.42 41.43 0.60
CA GLY A 1074 27.35 42.49 0.99
C GLY A 1074 26.72 43.68 1.71
N ILE A 1075 25.47 43.54 2.18
CA ILE A 1075 24.78 44.56 2.97
C ILE A 1075 25.09 44.30 4.45
N GLU A 1076 25.57 45.33 5.15
CA GLU A 1076 25.94 45.26 6.56
C GLU A 1076 24.66 45.10 7.42
N VAL A 1077 24.44 43.89 7.94
CA VAL A 1077 23.32 43.58 8.84
C VAL A 1077 23.81 43.80 10.28
N SER A 1078 23.04 44.54 11.09
CA SER A 1078 23.34 44.71 12.52
C SER A 1078 23.36 43.35 13.22
N ASP A 1079 24.49 43.06 13.88
CA ASP A 1079 24.75 41.83 14.64
C ASP A 1079 24.39 41.98 16.13
N ASP A 1080 23.72 43.07 16.53
CA ASP A 1080 23.45 43.48 17.92
C ASP A 1080 22.48 42.57 18.71
N GLU A 1081 22.17 41.36 18.23
CA GLU A 1081 21.31 40.36 18.89
C GLU A 1081 21.94 38.95 18.98
N ASP A 1082 23.13 38.71 18.43
CA ASP A 1082 23.73 37.37 18.37
C ASP A 1082 24.66 37.06 19.59
N GLU A 1083 24.52 37.78 20.73
CA GLU A 1083 25.38 37.65 21.95
C GLU A 1083 24.76 36.88 23.16
N GLU A 1084 23.55 36.29 23.05
CA GLU A 1084 22.89 35.57 24.18
C GLU A 1084 22.60 34.07 23.97
N GLU A 1085 23.45 33.32 23.24
CA GLU A 1085 23.45 31.84 23.27
C GLU A 1085 24.87 31.22 23.36
N GLU A 1086 25.43 31.12 24.58
CA GLU A 1086 26.51 30.18 24.96
C GLU A 1086 26.23 29.53 26.34
#